data_AF-A0A921ZAN1-F1
#
_entry.id   AF-A0A921ZAN1-F1
#
_cell.length_a   1.000
_cell.length_b   1.000
_cell.length_c   1.000
_cell.angle_alpha   90.00
_cell.angle_beta   90.00
_cell.angle_gamma   90.00
#
_symmetry.space_group_name_H-M   'P 1'
#
loop_
_entity.id
_entity.type
_entity.pdbx_description
1 polymer ?
#
loop_
_entity_poly.entity_id
_entity_poly.type
_entity_poly.pdbx_seq_one_letter_code
_entity_poly.pdbx_strand_id
1 'polypeptide(L)'
;MLGILLRFREHEVAIVGDIKDMFLRVKILPTDQDALRFLWRENSNKPVKTYKMTSLIFGASCAPFVAQFIKNKNAKRYDSTKPDAVQAIHKQHYMDDYIDSQPSENTCIKLANDITYIHKQGGFEIRNWLSNSANVLNCLPEESLAPAAATVKLGTRHEGERALGIIWNPNEDSLGFVTTFKRIPQEIINGTKCPTKRDLLKVIMSLFDIYGFLSPFTINGKILLQETWKSNIDWDENITEDIRVKWIKWLKLLTTINNIRIPRCYRRVNESALRNTVLSDNRDDKQLDNNNQIRVCFLASKCRVSPVKRVTVPRLELQAAIMAARLANTLQSAHRIKTTDRYFWCDSTTVLHWIRNNTRYYKPYVAHRLGELDELTRVKEWRYVPTAMNVADMATRENFDDLNLEGEWFNGPSFLYAMESSWPTSSCIPNAVECDLEYVTNIIHENHLPECAATPDPTRFSSWIRLLRSTATMLKFIKKCQKTIIDDCTAMQLAEILLIRNSQVMSFNVDIQLLKKCKDLEKNSKLLTLTPFLDEQGVLRVGGRIDVTADVYDMKHPVILDGRSQVAKLIVTHYHVKAGHGHQEMVVNNLKQKYWLIRLRPTVKEVVRKCMMCRLRKVKPQMPKMGDLPAGRVAHFRRPFTHCGVDLFGPIDITVGRRKEKRYGVLFTCLTVRAIHLETVSSLSSDSLIMALRRMASRRGWPSHLYSDNGTNLKGADAELRKAVAELDEQKLQRAVSIQGTRWTFIPPASPHWGGAWERLIRSVKVALKVILKERAPREETLNTLLAEVEAIVNGRPLSHVSVDTPNHFLLGSPSTLPQTGRFDDSDLFCRRQWRIAQRLTDMFWRRWVNEVLPELIPRKKWAENKQASLQVGDLVFIVDPNAPRNVWPRGIIEEVFPGKDGRVRVVQVKTQLGSLKRSVARVAKIPLE
;
A
#
# COMPACT_ATOMS: atom_id res chain seq x y z
N MET A 1 -12.39 13.07 -30.40
CA MET A 1 -11.35 13.73 -31.22
C MET A 1 -10.49 12.72 -31.99
N LEU A 2 -9.58 11.96 -31.37
CA LEU A 2 -8.72 10.98 -32.09
C LEU A 2 -9.50 10.07 -33.06
N GLY A 3 -10.62 9.49 -32.61
CA GLY A 3 -11.43 8.63 -33.48
C GLY A 3 -12.06 9.33 -34.69
N ILE A 4 -12.41 10.62 -34.58
CA ILE A 4 -12.93 11.41 -35.71
C ILE A 4 -11.82 11.61 -36.72
N LEU A 5 -10.64 12.00 -36.22
CA LEU A 5 -9.44 12.22 -37.03
C LEU A 5 -8.96 10.91 -37.71
N LEU A 6 -9.03 9.76 -37.05
CA LEU A 6 -8.73 8.48 -37.71
C LEU A 6 -9.69 8.15 -38.86
N ARG A 7 -10.99 8.42 -38.67
CA ARG A 7 -12.00 8.25 -39.73
C ARG A 7 -11.89 9.31 -40.82
N PHE A 8 -11.38 10.48 -40.49
CA PHE A 8 -11.01 11.50 -41.46
C PHE A 8 -9.88 11.02 -42.38
N ARG A 9 -9.09 10.02 -41.99
CA ARG A 9 -8.01 9.43 -42.80
C ARG A 9 -8.42 8.16 -43.58
N GLU A 10 -9.65 7.67 -43.41
CA GLU A 10 -10.09 6.37 -43.93
C GLU A 10 -10.35 6.32 -45.44
N HIS A 11 -10.82 7.41 -46.06
CA HIS A 11 -11.26 7.39 -47.46
C HIS A 11 -10.72 8.57 -48.27
N GLU A 12 -10.74 8.46 -49.60
CA GLU A 12 -10.10 9.40 -50.52
C GLU A 12 -10.73 10.80 -50.53
N VAL A 13 -12.06 10.92 -50.40
CA VAL A 13 -12.73 12.23 -50.43
C VAL A 13 -12.93 12.73 -49.01
N ALA A 14 -12.18 13.75 -48.61
CA ALA A 14 -12.29 14.40 -47.31
C ALA A 14 -13.23 15.61 -47.36
N ILE A 15 -13.94 15.86 -46.27
CA ILE A 15 -14.77 17.05 -46.11
C ILE A 15 -14.75 17.54 -44.66
N VAL A 16 -14.67 18.86 -44.49
CA VAL A 16 -14.74 19.55 -43.20
C VAL A 16 -15.69 20.73 -43.28
N GLY A 17 -16.28 21.11 -42.15
CA GLY A 17 -17.09 22.31 -41.99
C GLY A 17 -17.39 22.54 -40.51
N ASP A 18 -17.99 23.67 -40.14
CA ASP A 18 -18.34 23.97 -38.75
C ASP A 18 -19.74 24.58 -38.61
N ILE A 19 -20.36 24.39 -37.44
CA ILE A 19 -21.65 25.00 -37.12
C ILE A 19 -21.44 26.44 -36.67
N LYS A 20 -21.93 27.37 -37.48
CA LYS A 20 -21.87 28.81 -37.17
C LYS A 20 -22.62 29.13 -35.87
N ASP A 21 -21.90 29.77 -34.95
CA ASP A 21 -22.43 30.31 -33.69
C ASP A 21 -23.22 29.26 -32.89
N MET A 22 -22.72 28.01 -32.84
CA MET A 22 -23.45 26.83 -32.33
C MET A 22 -24.22 27.09 -31.01
N PHE A 23 -23.58 27.71 -30.02
CA PHE A 23 -24.24 28.00 -28.73
C PHE A 23 -25.34 29.05 -28.85
N LEU A 24 -25.15 30.11 -29.65
CA LEU A 24 -26.15 31.17 -29.82
C LEU A 24 -27.41 30.72 -30.56
N ARG A 25 -27.34 29.59 -31.28
CA ARG A 25 -28.51 28.96 -31.92
C ARG A 25 -29.40 28.24 -30.91
N VAL A 26 -28.88 27.87 -29.74
CA VAL A 26 -29.67 27.24 -28.68
C VAL A 26 -30.37 28.32 -27.85
N LYS A 27 -31.71 28.37 -27.93
CA LYS A 27 -32.54 29.30 -27.16
C LYS A 27 -32.85 28.76 -25.77
N ILE A 28 -32.92 29.69 -24.81
CA ILE A 28 -33.21 29.41 -23.40
C ILE A 28 -34.67 29.71 -23.13
N LEU A 29 -35.33 28.82 -22.38
CA LEU A 29 -36.72 29.00 -21.98
C LEU A 29 -36.91 30.33 -21.24
N PRO A 30 -37.97 31.10 -21.50
CA PRO A 30 -38.19 32.39 -20.84
C PRO A 30 -38.14 32.34 -19.31
N THR A 31 -38.56 31.23 -18.71
CA THR A 31 -38.51 30.97 -17.26
C THR A 31 -37.09 30.90 -16.70
N ASP A 32 -36.13 30.49 -17.52
CA ASP A 32 -34.76 30.21 -17.07
C ASP A 32 -33.80 31.36 -17.42
N GLN A 33 -34.22 32.28 -18.29
CA GLN A 33 -33.39 33.42 -18.76
C GLN A 33 -32.97 34.35 -17.62
N ASP A 34 -33.77 34.45 -16.56
CA ASP A 34 -33.46 35.33 -15.42
C ASP A 34 -32.23 34.87 -14.62
N ALA A 35 -31.89 33.58 -14.68
CA ALA A 35 -30.65 33.06 -14.11
C ALA A 35 -29.39 33.50 -14.88
N LEU A 36 -29.55 34.06 -16.09
CA LEU A 36 -28.48 34.47 -17.00
C LEU A 36 -28.47 35.97 -17.25
N ARG A 37 -28.87 36.74 -16.24
CA ARG A 37 -28.76 38.20 -16.27
C ARG A 37 -27.31 38.63 -16.16
N PHE A 38 -26.96 39.66 -16.91
CA PHE A 38 -25.66 40.31 -16.82
C PHE A 38 -25.82 41.83 -16.85
N LEU A 39 -24.90 42.50 -16.16
CA LEU A 39 -24.82 43.95 -16.16
C LEU A 39 -23.90 44.38 -17.30
N TRP A 40 -24.33 45.35 -18.08
CA TRP A 40 -23.53 45.94 -19.15
C TRP A 40 -23.47 47.44 -18.99
N ARG A 41 -22.27 47.99 -19.17
CA ARG A 41 -22.03 49.42 -19.20
C ARG A 41 -20.97 49.70 -20.24
N GLU A 42 -21.30 50.55 -21.20
CA GLU A 42 -20.43 50.89 -22.34
C GLU A 42 -19.18 51.68 -21.90
N ASN A 43 -19.34 52.63 -20.98
CA ASN A 43 -18.25 53.38 -20.35
C ASN A 43 -18.64 53.85 -18.93
N SER A 44 -17.66 54.31 -18.15
CA SER A 44 -17.87 54.74 -16.75
C SER A 44 -18.96 55.80 -16.55
N ASN A 45 -19.26 56.59 -17.59
CA ASN A 45 -20.18 57.72 -17.53
C ASN A 45 -21.61 57.37 -17.94
N LYS A 46 -21.87 56.16 -18.44
CA LYS A 46 -23.22 55.68 -18.79
C LYS A 46 -23.82 54.87 -17.63
N PRO A 47 -25.16 54.90 -17.46
CA PRO A 47 -25.81 54.07 -16.44
C PRO A 47 -25.62 52.58 -16.75
N VAL A 48 -25.48 51.78 -15.70
CA VAL A 48 -25.41 50.31 -15.83
C VAL A 48 -26.77 49.79 -16.28
N LYS A 49 -26.79 49.03 -17.37
CA LYS A 49 -27.99 48.38 -17.91
C LYS A 49 -27.99 46.90 -17.52
N THR A 50 -29.18 46.36 -17.25
CA THR A 50 -29.36 44.92 -17.01
C THR A 50 -29.88 44.27 -18.28
N TYR A 51 -29.17 43.24 -18.75
CA TYR A 51 -29.60 42.40 -19.87
C TYR A 51 -29.80 40.97 -19.38
N LYS A 52 -30.57 40.18 -20.11
CA LYS A 52 -30.71 38.74 -19.91
C LYS A 52 -30.33 38.00 -21.17
N MET A 53 -29.57 36.92 -21.04
CA MET A 53 -29.22 36.13 -22.22
C MET A 53 -30.42 35.29 -22.65
N THR A 54 -30.78 35.38 -23.93
CA THR A 54 -31.88 34.58 -24.53
C THR A 54 -31.40 33.29 -25.17
N SER A 55 -30.08 33.12 -25.27
CA SER A 55 -29.41 31.99 -25.92
C SER A 55 -28.30 31.46 -25.01
N LEU A 56 -27.85 30.23 -25.26
CA LEU A 56 -26.84 29.56 -24.46
C LEU A 56 -25.54 30.37 -24.43
N ILE A 57 -25.06 30.70 -23.22
CA ILE A 57 -23.86 31.52 -23.02
C ILE A 57 -22.56 30.72 -23.24
N PHE A 58 -21.55 31.40 -23.75
CA PHE A 58 -20.18 30.90 -23.75
C PHE A 58 -19.63 30.85 -22.31
N GLY A 59 -18.89 29.80 -21.97
CA GLY A 59 -18.26 29.63 -20.67
C GLY A 59 -19.14 28.97 -19.59
N ALA A 60 -20.44 28.77 -19.83
CA ALA A 60 -21.23 27.89 -18.97
C ALA A 60 -20.72 26.44 -19.10
N SER A 61 -20.46 25.80 -17.96
CA SER A 61 -19.96 24.41 -17.91
C SER A 61 -20.91 23.41 -18.57
N CYS A 62 -22.22 23.69 -18.54
CA CYS A 62 -23.24 22.86 -19.18
C CYS A 62 -23.41 23.13 -20.68
N ALA A 63 -22.91 24.25 -21.21
CA ALA A 63 -23.21 24.67 -22.58
C ALA A 63 -22.77 23.65 -23.65
N PRO A 64 -21.56 23.07 -23.59
CA PRO A 64 -21.13 22.07 -24.57
C PRO A 64 -22.01 20.81 -24.57
N PHE A 65 -22.51 20.39 -23.39
CA PHE A 65 -23.40 19.25 -23.26
C PHE A 65 -24.78 19.56 -23.88
N VAL A 66 -25.37 20.69 -23.51
CA VAL A 66 -26.71 21.09 -23.98
C VAL A 66 -26.72 21.26 -25.51
N ALA A 67 -25.73 21.93 -26.08
CA ALA A 67 -25.65 22.15 -27.51
C ALA A 67 -25.49 20.84 -28.30
N GLN A 68 -24.62 19.94 -27.84
CA GLN A 68 -24.47 18.62 -28.46
C GLN A 68 -25.74 17.77 -28.32
N PHE A 69 -26.40 17.82 -27.16
CA PHE A 69 -27.65 17.08 -26.94
C PHE A 69 -28.75 17.54 -27.89
N ILE A 70 -28.94 18.86 -28.05
CA ILE A 70 -29.97 19.43 -28.93
C ILE A 70 -29.68 19.08 -30.39
N LYS A 71 -28.42 19.25 -30.84
CA LYS A 71 -27.96 18.85 -32.17
C LYS A 71 -28.27 17.38 -32.46
N ASN A 72 -27.90 16.50 -31.54
CA ASN A 72 -28.12 15.05 -31.66
C ASN A 72 -29.62 14.68 -31.59
N LYS A 73 -30.40 15.34 -30.74
CA LYS A 73 -31.85 15.15 -30.63
C LYS A 73 -32.56 15.58 -31.92
N ASN A 74 -32.11 16.67 -32.55
CA ASN A 74 -32.60 17.10 -33.85
C ASN A 74 -32.30 16.05 -34.94
N ALA A 75 -31.06 15.55 -35.00
CA ALA A 75 -30.68 14.51 -35.95
C ALA A 75 -31.52 13.24 -35.80
N LYS A 76 -31.77 12.79 -34.56
CA LYS A 76 -32.57 11.57 -34.28
C LYS A 76 -33.97 11.56 -34.90
N ARG A 77 -34.57 12.73 -35.20
CA ARG A 77 -35.87 12.81 -35.90
C ARG A 77 -35.83 12.24 -37.33
N TYR A 78 -34.65 12.15 -37.91
CA TYR A 78 -34.43 11.72 -39.29
C TYR A 78 -33.82 10.32 -39.41
N ASP A 79 -33.77 9.55 -38.32
CA ASP A 79 -33.14 8.22 -38.29
C ASP A 79 -33.74 7.25 -39.31
N SER A 80 -35.05 7.35 -39.58
CA SER A 80 -35.75 6.54 -40.58
C SER A 80 -35.57 7.01 -42.03
N THR A 81 -35.23 8.28 -42.26
CA THR A 81 -35.20 8.88 -43.61
C THR A 81 -33.78 9.15 -44.12
N LYS A 82 -32.85 9.50 -43.23
CA LYS A 82 -31.46 9.87 -43.52
C LYS A 82 -30.49 9.25 -42.51
N PRO A 83 -30.48 7.91 -42.33
CA PRO A 83 -29.71 7.23 -41.27
C PRO A 83 -28.20 7.53 -41.34
N ASP A 84 -27.63 7.65 -42.54
CA ASP A 84 -26.20 7.91 -42.74
C ASP A 84 -25.79 9.30 -42.21
N ALA A 85 -26.59 10.32 -42.52
CA ALA A 85 -26.38 11.68 -42.03
C ALA A 85 -26.57 11.77 -40.51
N VAL A 86 -27.55 11.05 -39.95
CA VAL A 86 -27.74 10.97 -38.50
C VAL A 86 -26.52 10.34 -37.83
N GLN A 87 -26.01 9.20 -38.33
CA GLN A 87 -24.78 8.61 -37.82
C GLN A 87 -23.58 9.54 -37.93
N ALA A 88 -23.42 10.23 -39.06
CA ALA A 88 -22.34 11.19 -39.25
C ALA A 88 -22.43 12.34 -38.24
N ILE A 89 -23.63 12.90 -38.02
CA ILE A 89 -23.82 14.00 -37.05
C ILE A 89 -23.44 13.56 -35.62
N HIS A 90 -23.81 12.33 -35.25
CA HIS A 90 -23.52 11.76 -33.94
C HIS A 90 -22.03 11.43 -33.75
N LYS A 91 -21.35 10.91 -34.78
CA LYS A 91 -20.00 10.33 -34.65
C LYS A 91 -18.88 11.25 -35.13
N GLN A 92 -19.14 12.15 -36.08
CA GLN A 92 -18.12 12.92 -36.81
C GLN A 92 -18.05 14.41 -36.46
N HIS A 93 -18.93 14.86 -35.57
CA HIS A 93 -18.76 16.17 -34.96
C HIS A 93 -17.90 16.11 -33.70
N TYR A 94 -17.00 17.07 -33.58
CA TYR A 94 -16.41 17.47 -32.31
C TYR A 94 -16.89 18.87 -31.97
N MET A 95 -17.87 18.97 -31.06
CA MET A 95 -18.61 20.21 -30.83
C MET A 95 -19.29 20.71 -32.13
N ASP A 96 -18.90 21.89 -32.60
CA ASP A 96 -19.31 22.58 -33.80
C ASP A 96 -18.59 22.06 -35.06
N ASP A 97 -17.33 21.65 -34.94
CA ASP A 97 -16.54 21.13 -36.06
C ASP A 97 -17.11 19.78 -36.55
N TYR A 98 -17.33 19.67 -37.85
CA TYR A 98 -17.65 18.45 -38.59
C TYR A 98 -16.45 18.04 -39.46
N ILE A 99 -15.99 16.79 -39.32
CA ILE A 99 -14.86 16.28 -40.09
C ILE A 99 -15.13 14.82 -40.46
N ASP A 100 -15.13 14.50 -41.75
CA ASP A 100 -15.31 13.13 -42.23
C ASP A 100 -14.56 12.84 -43.55
N SER A 101 -14.48 11.56 -43.91
CA SER A 101 -14.06 11.13 -45.24
C SER A 101 -15.01 10.09 -45.82
N GLN A 102 -15.18 10.09 -47.14
CA GLN A 102 -16.11 9.28 -47.90
C GLN A 102 -15.43 8.61 -49.11
N PRO A 103 -15.90 7.43 -49.54
CA PRO A 103 -15.25 6.65 -50.59
C PRO A 103 -15.41 7.24 -51.99
N SER A 104 -16.42 8.10 -52.22
CA SER A 104 -16.64 8.74 -53.52
C SER A 104 -17.21 10.15 -53.39
N GLU A 105 -17.01 10.96 -54.42
CA GLU A 105 -17.49 12.35 -54.45
C GLU A 105 -19.02 12.41 -54.34
N ASN A 106 -19.75 11.54 -55.06
CA ASN A 106 -21.21 11.48 -55.02
C ASN A 106 -21.76 11.17 -53.62
N THR A 107 -21.13 10.23 -52.90
CA THR A 107 -21.53 9.91 -51.52
C THR A 107 -21.23 11.07 -50.58
N CYS A 108 -20.10 11.76 -50.77
CA CYS A 108 -19.74 12.95 -50.02
C CYS A 108 -20.75 14.10 -50.21
N ILE A 109 -21.10 14.40 -51.47
CA ILE A 109 -22.06 15.47 -51.83
C ILE A 109 -23.44 15.18 -51.21
N LYS A 110 -23.93 13.95 -51.35
CA LYS A 110 -25.21 13.54 -50.75
C LYS A 110 -25.20 13.74 -49.24
N LEU A 111 -24.15 13.25 -48.57
CA LEU A 111 -24.03 13.33 -47.12
C LEU A 111 -23.94 14.79 -46.63
N ALA A 112 -23.15 15.63 -47.29
CA ALA A 112 -23.02 17.04 -46.95
C ALA A 112 -24.36 17.80 -47.06
N ASN A 113 -25.12 17.54 -48.13
CA ASN A 113 -26.46 18.11 -48.32
C ASN A 113 -27.46 17.62 -47.27
N ASP A 114 -27.47 16.32 -46.97
CA ASP A 114 -28.35 15.73 -45.96
C ASP A 114 -28.06 16.28 -44.55
N ILE A 115 -26.78 16.43 -44.20
CA ILE A 115 -26.36 17.01 -42.92
C ILE A 115 -26.74 18.49 -42.84
N THR A 116 -26.51 19.26 -43.91
CA THR A 116 -26.88 20.68 -43.99
C THR A 116 -28.39 20.85 -43.82
N TYR A 117 -29.19 19.99 -44.48
CA TYR A 117 -30.64 19.96 -44.32
C TYR A 117 -31.04 19.68 -42.87
N ILE A 118 -30.54 18.61 -42.27
CA ILE A 118 -30.90 18.22 -40.89
C ILE A 118 -30.58 19.36 -39.91
N HIS A 119 -29.38 19.95 -39.98
CA HIS A 119 -28.99 21.05 -39.10
C HIS A 119 -29.88 22.28 -39.27
N LYS A 120 -30.23 22.63 -40.52
CA LYS A 120 -31.12 23.75 -40.82
C LYS A 120 -32.48 23.60 -40.14
N GLN A 121 -33.02 22.39 -40.07
CA GLN A 121 -34.29 22.10 -39.35
C GLN A 121 -34.18 22.30 -37.83
N GLY A 122 -32.96 22.22 -37.28
CA GLY A 122 -32.67 22.52 -35.87
C GLY A 122 -32.27 23.98 -35.62
N GLY A 123 -32.28 24.85 -36.63
CA GLY A 123 -31.79 26.22 -36.55
C GLY A 123 -30.26 26.35 -36.54
N PHE A 124 -29.54 25.27 -36.83
CA PHE A 124 -28.09 25.26 -37.01
C PHE A 124 -27.74 25.47 -38.48
N GLU A 125 -26.64 26.17 -38.73
CA GLU A 125 -26.16 26.48 -40.08
C GLU A 125 -24.70 26.02 -40.17
N ILE A 126 -24.39 25.10 -41.09
CA ILE A 126 -23.00 24.74 -41.37
C ILE A 126 -22.39 25.75 -42.33
N ARG A 127 -21.16 26.16 -42.05
CA ARG A 127 -20.31 26.99 -42.91
C ARG A 127 -18.90 26.41 -43.03
N ASN A 128 -18.08 27.13 -43.77
CA ASN A 128 -16.68 26.82 -44.05
C ASN A 128 -16.49 25.40 -44.58
N TRP A 129 -17.38 24.96 -45.47
CA TRP A 129 -17.20 23.71 -46.18
C TRP A 129 -15.89 23.74 -46.97
N LEU A 130 -15.04 22.74 -46.74
CA LEU A 130 -13.79 22.54 -47.44
C LEU A 130 -13.60 21.04 -47.74
N SER A 131 -13.07 20.73 -48.93
CA SER A 131 -12.84 19.37 -49.43
C SER A 131 -11.55 19.35 -50.25
N ASN A 132 -10.93 18.18 -50.40
CA ASN A 132 -9.85 17.96 -51.37
C ASN A 132 -10.36 17.75 -52.81
N SER A 133 -11.67 17.59 -53.02
CA SER A 133 -12.27 17.46 -54.36
C SER A 133 -12.91 18.78 -54.80
N ALA A 134 -12.48 19.28 -55.96
CA ALA A 134 -13.11 20.44 -56.61
C ALA A 134 -14.57 20.17 -57.00
N ASN A 135 -14.90 18.93 -57.40
CA ASN A 135 -16.27 18.55 -57.76
C ASN A 135 -17.21 18.68 -56.56
N VAL A 136 -16.79 18.18 -55.38
CA VAL A 136 -17.56 18.33 -54.14
C VAL A 136 -17.78 19.81 -53.80
N LEU A 137 -16.76 20.66 -53.93
CA LEU A 137 -16.85 22.09 -53.65
C LEU A 137 -17.75 22.86 -54.64
N ASN A 138 -17.89 22.37 -55.88
CA ASN A 138 -18.75 22.98 -56.89
C ASN A 138 -20.23 22.64 -56.69
N CYS A 139 -20.54 21.52 -56.05
CA CYS A 139 -21.91 21.12 -55.73
C CYS A 139 -22.46 21.72 -54.42
N LEU A 140 -21.65 22.45 -53.66
CA LEU A 140 -22.05 23.08 -52.40
C LEU A 140 -22.29 24.60 -52.59
N PRO A 141 -23.21 25.23 -51.81
CA PRO A 141 -23.52 26.65 -51.94
C PRO A 141 -22.30 27.54 -51.65
N GLU A 142 -22.01 28.52 -52.51
CA GLU A 142 -20.82 29.38 -52.40
C GLU A 142 -20.72 30.13 -51.06
N GLU A 143 -21.86 30.60 -50.53
CA GLU A 143 -21.94 31.30 -49.25
C GLU A 143 -21.52 30.44 -48.04
N SER A 144 -21.51 29.11 -48.21
CA SER A 144 -21.18 28.14 -47.17
C SER A 144 -19.75 27.60 -47.28
N LEU A 145 -19.01 27.96 -48.33
CA LEU A 145 -17.64 27.50 -48.57
C LEU A 145 -16.61 28.26 -47.71
N ALA A 146 -15.52 27.59 -47.35
CA ALA A 146 -14.37 28.23 -46.72
C ALA A 146 -13.64 29.16 -47.71
N PRO A 147 -12.95 30.22 -47.25
CA PRO A 147 -12.13 31.06 -48.13
C PRO A 147 -11.08 30.27 -48.94
N ALA A 148 -10.49 29.22 -48.36
CA ALA A 148 -9.56 28.33 -49.05
C ALA A 148 -10.22 27.45 -50.13
N ALA A 149 -11.54 27.33 -50.18
CA ALA A 149 -12.19 26.56 -51.24
C ALA A 149 -11.93 27.16 -52.63
N ALA A 150 -11.75 28.48 -52.73
CA ALA A 150 -11.42 29.15 -53.99
C ALA A 150 -10.03 28.73 -54.53
N THR A 151 -9.03 28.60 -53.66
CA THR A 151 -7.68 28.16 -54.07
C THR A 151 -7.66 26.67 -54.45
N VAL A 152 -8.44 25.83 -53.77
CA VAL A 152 -8.60 24.42 -54.16
C VAL A 152 -9.26 24.27 -55.53
N LYS A 153 -10.33 25.05 -55.80
CA LYS A 153 -10.98 25.07 -57.12
C LYS A 153 -10.05 25.49 -58.25
N LEU A 154 -9.13 26.41 -57.96
CA LEU A 154 -8.14 26.94 -58.92
C LEU A 154 -6.85 26.10 -59.00
N GLY A 155 -6.69 25.07 -58.16
CA GLY A 155 -5.48 24.24 -58.09
C GLY A 155 -4.24 24.98 -57.57
N THR A 156 -4.39 26.13 -56.93
CA THR A 156 -3.28 26.96 -56.43
C THR A 156 -2.86 26.54 -55.01
N ARG A 157 -1.55 26.47 -54.73
CA ARG A 157 -1.03 26.01 -53.43
C ARG A 157 -1.56 26.86 -52.27
N HIS A 158 -2.10 26.20 -51.25
CA HIS A 158 -2.61 26.80 -50.01
C HIS A 158 -1.75 26.35 -48.83
N GLU A 159 -1.50 27.21 -47.83
CA GLU A 159 -0.69 26.91 -46.62
C GLU A 159 -1.38 25.96 -45.61
N GLY A 160 -2.44 25.29 -46.05
CA GLY A 160 -3.27 24.37 -45.26
C GLY A 160 -4.27 25.05 -44.31
N GLU A 161 -5.34 24.35 -43.96
CA GLU A 161 -6.31 24.79 -42.96
C GLU A 161 -6.27 23.92 -41.70
N ARG A 162 -6.69 24.48 -40.56
CA ARG A 162 -6.72 23.74 -39.30
C ARG A 162 -7.95 22.82 -39.26
N ALA A 163 -7.71 21.52 -39.37
CA ALA A 163 -8.69 20.46 -39.15
C ALA A 163 -8.51 19.90 -37.73
N LEU A 164 -9.35 20.34 -36.79
CA LEU A 164 -9.28 19.93 -35.36
C LEU A 164 -7.86 20.05 -34.77
N GLY A 165 -7.20 21.18 -35.04
CA GLY A 165 -5.87 21.49 -34.49
C GLY A 165 -4.67 20.97 -35.29
N ILE A 166 -4.86 20.08 -36.27
CA ILE A 166 -3.82 19.65 -37.23
C ILE A 166 -3.98 20.46 -38.50
N ILE A 167 -2.90 20.66 -39.26
CA ILE A 167 -2.97 21.33 -40.55
C ILE A 167 -3.22 20.30 -41.64
N TRP A 168 -4.24 20.53 -42.45
CA TRP A 168 -4.56 19.73 -43.62
C TRP A 168 -4.44 20.59 -44.87
N ASN A 169 -3.69 20.09 -45.85
CA ASN A 169 -3.54 20.67 -47.17
C ASN A 169 -4.48 19.94 -48.13
N PRO A 170 -5.61 20.53 -48.56
CA PRO A 170 -6.60 19.81 -49.37
C PRO A 170 -6.05 19.45 -50.76
N ASN A 171 -5.22 20.29 -51.38
CA ASN A 171 -4.69 20.05 -52.72
C ASN A 171 -3.76 18.83 -52.82
N GLU A 172 -2.86 18.67 -51.83
CA GLU A 172 -1.92 17.55 -51.76
C GLU A 172 -2.48 16.35 -50.98
N ASP A 173 -3.67 16.54 -50.38
CA ASP A 173 -4.27 15.66 -49.40
C ASP A 173 -3.31 15.17 -48.29
N SER A 174 -2.52 16.11 -47.77
CA SER A 174 -1.45 15.87 -46.80
C SER A 174 -1.74 16.56 -45.46
N LEU A 175 -1.34 15.90 -44.38
CA LEU A 175 -1.32 16.44 -43.03
C LEU A 175 0.06 17.05 -42.78
N GLY A 176 0.06 18.23 -42.17
CA GLY A 176 1.25 18.98 -41.82
C GLY A 176 1.17 19.56 -40.41
N PHE A 177 2.25 20.23 -40.04
CA PHE A 177 2.45 20.85 -38.74
C PHE A 177 3.04 22.24 -38.94
N VAL A 178 2.67 23.19 -38.07
CA VAL A 178 3.21 24.55 -38.11
C VAL A 178 3.75 24.93 -36.75
N THR A 179 4.98 25.44 -36.75
CA THR A 179 5.71 25.90 -35.56
C THR A 179 5.55 27.39 -35.28
N THR A 180 4.43 28.02 -35.68
CA THR A 180 4.20 29.45 -35.42
C THR A 180 3.71 29.66 -33.98
N PHE A 181 4.66 29.87 -33.07
CA PHE A 181 4.40 30.10 -31.65
C PHE A 181 3.92 31.53 -31.36
N LYS A 182 2.69 31.89 -31.77
CA LYS A 182 2.14 33.26 -31.67
C LYS A 182 2.16 33.89 -30.26
N ARG A 183 2.19 33.09 -29.19
CA ARG A 183 2.12 33.55 -27.78
C ARG A 183 3.46 33.45 -27.04
N ILE A 184 4.54 33.14 -27.73
CA ILE A 184 5.87 32.95 -27.12
C ILE A 184 6.81 34.02 -27.69
N PRO A 185 7.59 34.72 -26.86
CA PRO A 185 8.57 35.69 -27.33
C PRO A 185 9.52 35.08 -28.38
N GLN A 186 9.70 35.75 -29.51
CA GLN A 186 10.57 35.26 -30.59
C GLN A 186 12.03 35.07 -30.14
N GLU A 187 12.49 35.86 -29.17
CA GLU A 187 13.81 35.71 -28.54
C GLU A 187 14.03 34.32 -27.92
N ILE A 188 12.97 33.69 -27.41
CA ILE A 188 13.03 32.35 -26.82
C ILE A 188 13.09 31.28 -27.92
N ILE A 189 12.32 31.47 -29.00
CA ILE A 189 12.28 30.55 -30.16
C ILE A 189 13.58 30.62 -30.97
N ASN A 190 14.16 31.82 -31.08
CA ASN A 190 15.43 32.05 -31.77
C ASN A 190 16.65 31.67 -30.90
N GLY A 191 16.44 31.29 -29.64
CA GLY A 191 17.49 30.90 -28.70
C GLY A 191 18.36 32.04 -28.17
N THR A 192 18.00 33.31 -28.43
CA THR A 192 18.77 34.48 -27.99
C THR A 192 18.59 34.75 -26.49
N LYS A 193 17.39 34.50 -25.95
CA LYS A 193 17.10 34.62 -24.51
C LYS A 193 17.09 33.24 -23.83
N CYS A 194 17.70 33.15 -22.65
CA CYS A 194 17.62 31.94 -21.83
C CYS A 194 16.17 31.72 -21.37
N PRO A 195 15.56 30.53 -21.63
CA PRO A 195 14.18 30.28 -21.25
C PRO A 195 14.05 29.94 -19.76
N THR A 196 12.86 30.19 -19.21
CA THR A 196 12.46 29.66 -17.89
C THR A 196 11.81 28.29 -18.03
N LYS A 197 11.67 27.55 -16.92
CA LYS A 197 10.91 26.28 -16.91
C LYS A 197 9.49 26.45 -17.47
N ARG A 198 8.84 27.57 -17.16
CA ARG A 198 7.51 27.92 -17.70
C ARG A 198 7.54 28.09 -19.22
N ASP A 199 8.58 28.69 -19.76
CA ASP A 199 8.70 28.91 -21.20
C ASP A 199 8.97 27.62 -21.97
N LEU A 200 9.82 26.71 -21.46
CA LEU A 200 9.97 25.37 -22.04
C LEU A 200 8.61 24.64 -22.10
N LEU A 201 7.86 24.65 -20.99
CA LEU A 201 6.56 24.00 -20.93
C LEU A 201 5.58 24.60 -21.95
N LYS A 202 5.53 25.93 -22.11
CA LYS A 202 4.68 26.59 -23.09
C LYS A 202 4.99 26.14 -24.52
N VAL A 203 6.26 26.05 -24.89
CA VAL A 203 6.68 25.62 -26.25
C VAL A 203 6.30 24.16 -26.48
N ILE A 204 6.65 23.27 -25.54
CA ILE A 204 6.35 21.84 -25.64
C ILE A 204 4.83 21.59 -25.76
N MET A 205 4.02 22.28 -24.95
CA MET A 205 2.56 22.09 -24.93
C MET A 205 1.84 22.81 -26.08
N SER A 206 2.52 23.70 -26.80
CA SER A 206 1.97 24.34 -28.01
C SER A 206 1.99 23.42 -29.23
N LEU A 207 2.80 22.35 -29.20
CA LEU A 207 2.84 21.34 -30.24
C LEU A 207 1.61 20.43 -30.13
N PHE A 208 0.68 20.59 -31.07
CA PHE A 208 -0.51 19.76 -31.15
C PHE A 208 -0.26 18.52 -32.01
N ASP A 209 -0.14 17.35 -31.36
CA ASP A 209 0.06 16.07 -32.02
C ASP A 209 -0.78 14.98 -31.35
N ILE A 210 -2.00 14.81 -31.85
CA ILE A 210 -2.94 13.82 -31.29
C ILE A 210 -2.69 12.40 -31.79
N TYR A 211 -2.06 12.24 -32.96
CA TYR A 211 -1.71 10.94 -33.50
C TYR A 211 -0.41 10.40 -32.91
N GLY A 212 0.51 11.27 -32.50
CA GLY A 212 1.87 10.89 -32.13
C GLY A 212 2.83 10.87 -33.33
N PHE A 213 2.54 11.56 -34.43
CA PHE A 213 3.48 11.61 -35.56
C PHE A 213 4.81 12.27 -35.18
N LEU A 214 4.75 13.23 -34.26
CA LEU A 214 5.89 13.98 -33.74
C LEU A 214 6.42 13.41 -32.42
N SER A 215 6.08 12.16 -32.06
CA SER A 215 6.59 11.53 -30.84
C SER A 215 8.11 11.64 -30.66
N PRO A 216 8.96 11.41 -31.69
CA PRO A 216 10.41 11.63 -31.60
C PRO A 216 10.82 13.07 -31.24
N PHE A 217 10.05 14.08 -31.68
CA PHE A 217 10.32 15.48 -31.30
C PHE A 217 9.80 15.79 -29.89
N THR A 218 8.57 15.38 -29.58
CA THR A 218 7.94 15.74 -28.31
C THR A 218 8.55 15.01 -27.12
N ILE A 219 9.11 13.80 -27.32
CA ILE A 219 9.81 13.07 -26.25
C ILE A 219 11.08 13.80 -25.82
N ASN A 220 11.89 14.29 -26.77
CA ASN A 220 13.09 15.07 -26.49
C ASN A 220 12.75 16.31 -25.64
N GLY A 221 11.70 17.05 -26.02
CA GLY A 221 11.22 18.19 -25.23
C GLY A 221 10.75 17.78 -23.83
N LYS A 222 10.01 16.67 -23.69
CA LYS A 222 9.55 16.16 -22.39
C LYS A 222 10.70 15.68 -21.51
N ILE A 223 11.77 15.13 -22.09
CA ILE A 223 12.98 14.73 -21.36
C ILE A 223 13.73 15.97 -20.86
N LEU A 224 13.92 16.99 -21.71
CA LEU A 224 14.49 18.27 -21.28
C LEU A 224 13.70 18.90 -20.14
N LEU A 225 12.36 18.89 -20.25
CA LEU A 225 11.50 19.34 -19.18
C LEU A 225 11.76 18.50 -17.91
N GLN A 226 11.83 17.17 -17.99
CA GLN A 226 12.18 16.30 -16.86
C GLN A 226 13.53 16.66 -16.21
N GLU A 227 14.54 17.02 -17.00
CA GLU A 227 15.84 17.48 -16.47
C GLU A 227 15.71 18.78 -15.67
N THR A 228 14.90 19.74 -16.12
CA THR A 228 14.62 20.98 -15.35
C THR A 228 13.92 20.71 -14.02
N TRP A 229 13.17 19.60 -13.90
CA TRP A 229 12.58 19.19 -12.63
C TRP A 229 13.61 18.56 -11.69
N LYS A 230 14.66 17.93 -12.23
CA LYS A 230 15.76 17.34 -11.44
C LYS A 230 16.76 18.39 -10.95
N SER A 231 16.87 19.53 -11.63
CA SER A 231 17.78 20.62 -11.27
C SER A 231 17.27 21.54 -10.14
N ASN A 232 16.09 21.28 -9.57
CA ASN A 232 15.48 22.05 -8.46
C ASN A 232 15.34 23.58 -8.70
N ILE A 233 15.34 24.04 -9.95
CA ILE A 233 15.07 25.45 -10.29
C ILE A 233 13.59 25.79 -10.13
N ASP A 234 13.26 27.06 -9.87
CA ASP A 234 11.86 27.52 -9.77
C ASP A 234 11.22 27.75 -11.16
N TRP A 235 9.92 28.06 -11.21
CA TRP A 235 9.14 28.15 -12.46
C TRP A 235 9.58 29.28 -13.39
N ASP A 236 9.93 30.42 -12.81
CA ASP A 236 10.26 31.66 -13.50
C ASP A 236 11.78 31.98 -13.42
N GLU A 237 12.56 31.00 -12.97
CA GLU A 237 14.02 31.04 -12.98
C GLU A 237 14.56 30.51 -14.33
N ASN A 238 15.68 31.08 -14.78
CA ASN A 238 16.35 30.66 -16.00
C ASN A 238 16.87 29.22 -15.85
N ILE A 239 16.79 28.44 -16.93
CA ILE A 239 17.40 27.11 -16.95
C ILE A 239 18.94 27.17 -16.85
N THR A 240 19.54 26.08 -16.39
CA THR A 240 21.00 25.93 -16.35
C THR A 240 21.58 25.86 -17.77
N GLU A 241 22.83 26.27 -17.92
CA GLU A 241 23.49 26.32 -19.23
C GLU A 241 23.56 24.94 -19.91
N ASP A 242 23.74 23.86 -19.15
CA ASP A 242 23.72 22.48 -19.67
C ASP A 242 22.39 22.14 -20.36
N ILE A 243 21.26 22.54 -19.74
CA ILE A 243 19.93 22.33 -20.31
C ILE A 243 19.71 23.28 -21.49
N ARG A 244 20.26 24.50 -21.43
CA ARG A 244 20.15 25.50 -22.50
C ARG A 244 20.81 25.02 -23.80
N VAL A 245 21.96 24.38 -23.72
CA VAL A 245 22.64 23.81 -24.91
C VAL A 245 21.73 22.78 -25.59
N LYS A 246 21.14 21.85 -24.82
CA LYS A 246 20.22 20.85 -25.39
C LYS A 246 18.92 21.46 -25.90
N TRP A 247 18.41 22.50 -25.22
CA TRP A 247 17.25 23.28 -25.66
C TRP A 247 17.46 23.91 -27.03
N ILE A 248 18.61 24.54 -27.27
CA ILE A 248 18.93 25.14 -28.57
C ILE A 248 19.00 24.08 -29.66
N LYS A 249 19.59 22.91 -29.38
CA LYS A 249 19.58 21.78 -30.33
C LYS A 249 18.16 21.31 -30.65
N TRP A 250 17.32 21.17 -29.63
CA TRP A 250 15.92 20.79 -29.81
C TRP A 250 15.11 21.83 -30.61
N LEU A 251 15.36 23.13 -30.42
CA LEU A 251 14.73 24.19 -31.21
C LEU A 251 15.10 24.11 -32.69
N LYS A 252 16.38 23.85 -33.01
CA LYS A 252 16.81 23.61 -34.40
C LYS A 252 16.11 22.40 -35.00
N LEU A 253 15.94 21.34 -34.21
CA LEU A 253 15.21 20.15 -34.65
C LEU A 253 13.72 20.48 -34.89
N LEU A 254 13.09 21.32 -34.06
CA LEU A 254 11.69 21.73 -34.25
C LEU A 254 11.42 22.47 -35.56
N THR A 255 12.37 23.25 -36.09
CA THR A 255 12.14 23.99 -37.35
C THR A 255 11.94 23.06 -38.55
N THR A 256 12.49 21.84 -38.49
CA THR A 256 12.33 20.82 -39.54
C THR A 256 10.91 20.26 -39.63
N ILE A 257 10.09 20.40 -38.57
CA ILE A 257 8.72 19.87 -38.51
C ILE A 257 7.82 20.48 -39.59
N ASN A 258 8.05 21.73 -39.99
CA ASN A 258 7.26 22.40 -41.02
C ASN A 258 7.37 21.74 -42.39
N ASN A 259 8.41 20.93 -42.63
CA ASN A 259 8.63 20.21 -43.88
C ASN A 259 7.94 18.85 -43.91
N ILE A 260 7.49 18.33 -42.76
CA ILE A 260 6.87 17.01 -42.68
C ILE A 260 5.51 17.04 -43.39
N ARG A 261 5.30 16.11 -44.31
CA ARG A 261 4.04 15.88 -45.01
C ARG A 261 3.65 14.42 -44.88
N ILE A 262 2.49 14.16 -44.28
CA ILE A 262 1.99 12.80 -44.05
C ILE A 262 0.70 12.62 -44.86
N PRO A 263 0.58 11.61 -45.73
CA PRO A 263 -0.66 11.35 -46.45
C PRO A 263 -1.85 11.21 -45.49
N ARG A 264 -2.92 11.99 -45.73
CA ARG A 264 -4.14 11.88 -44.93
C ARG A 264 -4.75 10.50 -45.17
N CYS A 265 -5.06 10.19 -46.43
CA CYS A 265 -5.75 8.95 -46.80
C CYS A 265 -4.81 7.73 -46.74
N TYR A 266 -5.22 6.70 -46.01
CA TYR A 266 -4.53 5.41 -46.01
C TYR A 266 -5.30 4.30 -46.73
N ARG A 267 -6.39 4.57 -47.45
CA ARG A 267 -7.12 3.56 -48.24
C ARG A 267 -7.29 4.03 -49.67
N ARG A 268 -6.85 3.25 -50.66
CA ARG A 268 -7.17 3.52 -52.06
C ARG A 268 -8.37 2.70 -52.52
N VAL A 269 -9.06 3.19 -53.54
CA VAL A 269 -10.19 2.49 -54.16
C VAL A 269 -9.69 1.12 -54.66
N ASN A 270 -10.39 0.04 -54.29
CA ASN A 270 -10.17 -1.36 -54.68
C ASN A 270 -9.25 -2.27 -53.81
N GLU A 271 -8.87 -1.91 -52.58
CA GLU A 271 -8.09 -2.80 -51.71
C GLU A 271 -8.97 -3.79 -50.91
N SER A 272 -8.62 -5.09 -50.93
CA SER A 272 -9.49 -6.21 -50.50
C SER A 272 -9.20 -6.79 -49.10
N ALA A 273 -8.05 -6.49 -48.47
CA ALA A 273 -7.76 -6.96 -47.10
C ALA A 273 -6.81 -6.05 -46.31
N LEU A 274 -7.19 -5.74 -45.06
CA LEU A 274 -6.43 -4.94 -44.09
C LEU A 274 -5.89 -5.81 -42.96
N ARG A 275 -4.55 -5.91 -42.83
CA ARG A 275 -3.86 -6.57 -41.72
C ARG A 275 -3.20 -5.50 -40.83
N ASN A 276 -3.40 -5.57 -39.52
CA ASN A 276 -2.81 -4.59 -38.61
C ASN A 276 -1.52 -5.11 -38.00
N THR A 277 -0.50 -4.27 -38.00
CA THR A 277 0.75 -4.54 -37.31
C THR A 277 0.99 -3.48 -36.24
N VAL A 278 1.13 -3.90 -34.98
CA VAL A 278 1.44 -3.02 -33.85
C VAL A 278 2.88 -3.27 -33.43
N LEU A 279 3.75 -2.29 -33.61
CA LEU A 279 5.14 -2.31 -33.13
C LEU A 279 5.22 -1.49 -31.85
N SER A 280 5.18 -2.17 -30.69
CA SER A 280 5.40 -1.76 -29.28
C SER A 280 5.04 -0.36 -28.73
N ASP A 281 4.85 0.67 -29.54
CA ASP A 281 4.26 1.99 -29.23
C ASP A 281 3.74 2.74 -30.48
N ASN A 282 3.89 2.17 -31.68
CA ASN A 282 3.38 2.63 -32.98
C ASN A 282 2.44 1.58 -33.58
N ARG A 283 1.34 2.00 -34.22
CA ARG A 283 0.52 1.13 -35.05
C ARG A 283 0.70 1.48 -36.52
N ASP A 284 1.09 0.48 -37.30
CA ASP A 284 1.20 0.53 -38.75
C ASP A 284 0.22 -0.46 -39.38
N ASP A 285 -0.63 0.02 -40.29
CA ASP A 285 -1.55 -0.84 -41.02
C ASP A 285 -0.89 -1.34 -42.31
N LYS A 286 -0.96 -2.66 -42.56
CA LYS A 286 -0.45 -3.35 -43.74
C LYS A 286 -1.61 -3.69 -44.68
N GLN A 287 -1.56 -3.21 -45.90
CA GLN A 287 -2.57 -3.45 -46.94
C GLN A 287 -1.98 -4.24 -48.11
N LEU A 288 -2.79 -5.11 -48.70
CA LEU A 288 -2.49 -5.74 -49.99
C LEU A 288 -3.28 -5.02 -51.07
N ASP A 289 -2.56 -4.43 -52.02
CA ASP A 289 -3.15 -3.94 -53.26
C ASP A 289 -3.48 -5.12 -54.19
N ASN A 290 -4.33 -4.91 -55.20
CA ASN A 290 -4.72 -5.91 -56.19
C ASN A 290 -3.54 -6.49 -57.00
N ASN A 291 -2.39 -5.80 -56.98
CA ASN A 291 -1.13 -6.27 -57.55
C ASN A 291 -0.28 -7.11 -56.58
N ASN A 292 -0.84 -7.57 -55.45
CA ASN A 292 -0.11 -8.22 -54.34
C ASN A 292 1.02 -7.36 -53.72
N GLN A 293 1.03 -6.04 -53.96
CA GLN A 293 1.99 -5.14 -53.32
C GLN A 293 1.56 -4.81 -51.90
N ILE A 294 2.53 -4.88 -50.99
CA ILE A 294 2.35 -4.57 -49.58
C ILE A 294 2.54 -3.07 -49.37
N ARG A 295 1.53 -2.41 -48.81
CA ARG A 295 1.61 -1.02 -48.36
C ARG A 295 1.57 -0.95 -46.85
N VAL A 296 2.43 -0.15 -46.25
CA VAL A 296 2.45 0.11 -44.80
C VAL A 296 2.09 1.57 -44.55
N CYS A 297 1.24 1.83 -43.57
CA CYS A 297 0.76 3.19 -43.25
C CYS A 297 0.79 3.44 -41.75
N PHE A 298 1.45 4.52 -41.33
CA PHE A 298 1.49 4.94 -39.94
C PHE A 298 0.16 5.54 -39.48
N LEU A 299 -0.44 4.93 -38.45
CA LEU A 299 -1.71 5.39 -37.90
C LEU A 299 -1.54 6.32 -36.70
N ALA A 300 -0.81 5.87 -35.69
CA ALA A 300 -0.63 6.57 -34.44
C ALA A 300 0.52 5.99 -33.63
N SER A 301 1.11 6.80 -32.75
CA SER A 301 2.00 6.37 -31.69
C SER A 301 1.66 6.97 -30.34
N LYS A 302 2.24 6.41 -29.28
CA LYS A 302 2.10 6.96 -27.94
C LYS A 302 3.30 6.70 -27.06
N CYS A 303 4.15 7.71 -26.88
CA CYS A 303 5.37 7.57 -26.07
C CYS A 303 5.24 8.20 -24.68
N ARG A 304 5.98 7.69 -23.70
CA ARG A 304 6.10 8.25 -22.34
C ARG A 304 7.55 8.30 -21.87
N VAL A 305 7.90 9.38 -21.18
CA VAL A 305 9.21 9.49 -20.50
C VAL A 305 9.23 8.56 -19.29
N SER A 306 10.36 7.88 -19.09
CA SER A 306 10.57 7.02 -17.91
C SER A 306 10.40 7.81 -16.60
N PRO A 307 9.73 7.26 -15.58
CA PRO A 307 9.57 7.93 -14.29
C PRO A 307 10.92 8.29 -13.63
N VAL A 308 10.96 9.41 -12.88
CA VAL A 308 12.16 9.80 -12.11
C VAL A 308 12.51 8.77 -11.03
N LYS A 309 11.51 8.06 -10.49
CA LYS A 309 11.74 6.95 -9.56
C LYS A 309 12.30 5.75 -10.32
N ARG A 310 13.38 5.14 -9.81
CA ARG A 310 14.00 3.96 -10.43
C ARG A 310 12.99 2.80 -10.52
N VAL A 311 12.67 2.42 -11.75
CA VAL A 311 11.90 1.21 -12.10
C VAL A 311 12.83 0.29 -12.90
N THR A 312 12.70 -1.02 -12.71
CA THR A 312 13.49 -2.01 -13.45
C THR A 312 13.12 -2.02 -14.93
N VAL A 313 14.10 -2.22 -15.83
CA VAL A 313 13.88 -2.26 -17.29
C VAL A 313 12.73 -3.20 -17.69
N PRO A 314 12.64 -4.46 -17.23
CA PRO A 314 11.52 -5.34 -17.60
C PRO A 314 10.12 -4.80 -17.27
N ARG A 315 10.00 -3.97 -16.21
CA ARG A 315 8.72 -3.35 -15.85
C ARG A 315 8.38 -2.17 -16.76
N LEU A 316 9.37 -1.45 -17.26
CA LEU A 316 9.18 -0.40 -18.27
C LEU A 316 8.75 -1.04 -19.59
N GLU A 317 9.40 -2.12 -20.01
CA GLU A 317 9.02 -2.87 -21.21
C GLU A 317 7.61 -3.45 -21.11
N LEU A 318 7.24 -4.03 -19.95
CA LEU A 318 5.87 -4.50 -19.73
C LEU A 318 4.86 -3.34 -19.79
N GLN A 319 5.25 -2.15 -19.36
CA GLN A 319 4.39 -0.97 -19.41
C GLN A 319 4.21 -0.46 -20.84
N ALA A 320 5.25 -0.54 -21.68
CA ALA A 320 5.18 -0.25 -23.11
C ALA A 320 4.24 -1.24 -23.82
N ALA A 321 4.38 -2.54 -23.55
CA ALA A 321 3.48 -3.57 -24.07
C ALA A 321 1.99 -3.29 -23.76
N ILE A 322 1.68 -2.84 -22.54
CA ILE A 322 0.30 -2.44 -22.17
C ILE A 322 -0.14 -1.18 -22.92
N MET A 323 0.74 -0.21 -23.10
CA MET A 323 0.43 1.01 -23.85
C MET A 323 0.09 0.69 -25.30
N ALA A 324 0.86 -0.20 -25.94
CA ALA A 324 0.57 -0.72 -27.26
C ALA A 324 -0.79 -1.44 -27.32
N ALA A 325 -1.07 -2.34 -26.36
CA ALA A 325 -2.35 -3.05 -26.30
C ALA A 325 -3.56 -2.10 -26.16
N ARG A 326 -3.47 -1.11 -25.26
CA ARG A 326 -4.50 -0.08 -25.07
C ARG A 326 -4.68 0.80 -26.31
N LEU A 327 -3.58 1.21 -26.95
CA LEU A 327 -3.61 2.00 -28.17
C LEU A 327 -4.27 1.21 -29.29
N ALA A 328 -3.85 -0.04 -29.51
CA ALA A 328 -4.44 -0.92 -30.51
C ALA A 328 -5.95 -1.10 -30.30
N ASN A 329 -6.40 -1.37 -29.07
CA ASN A 329 -7.83 -1.48 -28.74
C ASN A 329 -8.60 -0.17 -29.02
N THR A 330 -8.01 0.98 -28.64
CA THR A 330 -8.60 2.30 -28.91
C THR A 330 -8.77 2.53 -30.41
N LEU A 331 -7.72 2.26 -31.19
CA LEU A 331 -7.74 2.43 -32.64
C LEU A 331 -8.75 1.46 -33.29
N GLN A 332 -8.80 0.20 -32.86
CA GLN A 332 -9.78 -0.78 -33.36
C GLN A 332 -11.23 -0.38 -33.06
N SER A 333 -11.50 0.18 -31.88
CA SER A 333 -12.84 0.67 -31.53
C SER A 333 -13.26 1.94 -32.28
N ALA A 334 -12.28 2.72 -32.75
CA ALA A 334 -12.52 4.01 -33.37
C ALA A 334 -12.66 3.94 -34.90
N HIS A 335 -11.98 2.99 -35.54
CA HIS A 335 -12.05 2.76 -36.98
C HIS A 335 -13.43 2.22 -37.40
N ARG A 336 -13.93 2.64 -38.56
CA ARG A 336 -15.05 1.97 -39.26
C ARG A 336 -14.58 0.66 -39.91
N ILE A 337 -13.30 0.59 -40.24
CA ILE A 337 -12.66 -0.57 -40.85
C ILE A 337 -12.44 -1.67 -39.81
N LYS A 338 -13.01 -2.85 -40.08
CA LYS A 338 -12.76 -4.06 -39.28
C LYS A 338 -11.49 -4.76 -39.76
N THR A 339 -10.67 -5.17 -38.82
CA THR A 339 -9.31 -5.65 -39.05
C THR A 339 -9.28 -7.16 -38.87
N THR A 340 -8.66 -7.90 -39.79
CA THR A 340 -8.68 -9.37 -39.77
C THR A 340 -7.67 -9.94 -38.77
N ASP A 341 -6.44 -9.43 -38.83
CA ASP A 341 -5.30 -9.92 -38.06
C ASP A 341 -4.62 -8.76 -37.32
N ARG A 342 -4.04 -9.09 -36.16
CA ARG A 342 -3.34 -8.14 -35.30
C ARG A 342 -2.06 -8.78 -34.77
N TYR A 343 -0.94 -8.08 -34.94
CA TYR A 343 0.36 -8.50 -34.45
C TYR A 343 0.91 -7.47 -33.47
N PHE A 344 1.49 -7.91 -32.35
CA PHE A 344 2.21 -7.07 -31.40
C PHE A 344 3.68 -7.47 -31.39
N TRP A 345 4.57 -6.55 -31.73
CA TRP A 345 6.00 -6.78 -31.71
C TRP A 345 6.62 -6.23 -30.43
N CYS A 346 7.46 -7.04 -29.79
CA CYS A 346 8.21 -6.66 -28.60
C CYS A 346 9.63 -7.23 -28.71
N ASP A 347 10.63 -6.42 -28.38
CA ASP A 347 12.04 -6.84 -28.35
C ASP A 347 12.46 -7.40 -26.98
N SER A 348 11.65 -7.17 -25.93
CA SER A 348 11.86 -7.76 -24.62
C SER A 348 11.41 -9.22 -24.56
N THR A 349 12.39 -10.13 -24.66
CA THR A 349 12.17 -11.57 -24.46
C THR A 349 11.60 -11.89 -23.07
N THR A 350 11.91 -11.08 -22.05
CA THR A 350 11.36 -11.22 -20.70
C THR A 350 9.85 -10.96 -20.68
N VAL A 351 9.38 -9.89 -21.34
CA VAL A 351 7.95 -9.58 -21.42
C VAL A 351 7.20 -10.64 -22.23
N LEU A 352 7.76 -11.07 -23.36
CA LEU A 352 7.18 -12.15 -24.17
C LEU A 352 7.08 -13.45 -23.37
N HIS A 353 8.07 -13.76 -22.53
CA HIS A 353 8.01 -14.92 -21.64
C HIS A 353 6.93 -14.78 -20.57
N TRP A 354 6.79 -13.60 -19.96
CA TRP A 354 5.71 -13.32 -19.01
C TRP A 354 4.32 -13.45 -19.64
N ILE A 355 4.14 -13.00 -20.88
CA ILE A 355 2.86 -13.12 -21.61
C ILE A 355 2.54 -14.58 -21.97
N ARG A 356 3.56 -15.38 -22.29
CA ARG A 356 3.40 -16.80 -22.66
C ARG A 356 3.21 -17.72 -21.47
N ASN A 357 3.69 -17.34 -20.29
CA ASN A 357 3.61 -18.15 -19.08
C ASN A 357 2.28 -17.98 -18.35
N ASN A 358 1.70 -19.11 -17.93
CA ASN A 358 0.41 -19.18 -17.23
C ASN A 358 0.55 -19.17 -15.69
N THR A 359 1.77 -18.97 -15.16
CA THR A 359 2.09 -19.14 -13.74
C THR A 359 1.69 -17.90 -12.93
N ARG A 360 0.72 -18.05 -12.01
CA ARG A 360 0.18 -16.98 -11.13
C ARG A 360 1.14 -16.48 -10.03
N TYR A 361 2.44 -16.79 -10.11
CA TYR A 361 3.43 -16.48 -9.07
C TYR A 361 4.14 -15.13 -9.25
N TYR A 362 3.66 -14.26 -10.15
CA TYR A 362 4.24 -12.92 -10.33
C TYR A 362 3.88 -11.96 -9.19
N LYS A 363 4.79 -11.02 -8.89
CA LYS A 363 4.50 -9.91 -7.97
C LYS A 363 3.26 -9.14 -8.44
N PRO A 364 2.46 -8.56 -7.53
CA PRO A 364 1.18 -7.89 -7.87
C PRO A 364 1.29 -6.88 -9.02
N TYR A 365 2.37 -6.09 -9.07
CA TYR A 365 2.60 -5.12 -10.16
C TYR A 365 2.60 -5.76 -11.55
N VAL A 366 3.28 -6.90 -11.70
CA VAL A 366 3.42 -7.64 -12.96
C VAL A 366 2.14 -8.43 -13.22
N ALA A 367 1.60 -9.12 -12.21
CA ALA A 367 0.38 -9.92 -12.33
C ALA A 367 -0.84 -9.10 -12.80
N HIS A 368 -1.09 -7.91 -12.23
CA HIS A 368 -2.21 -7.07 -12.67
C HIS A 368 -2.09 -6.60 -14.12
N ARG A 369 -0.85 -6.34 -14.57
CA ARG A 369 -0.54 -5.87 -15.91
C ARG A 369 -0.68 -6.97 -16.96
N LEU A 370 -0.23 -8.17 -16.60
CA LEU A 370 -0.45 -9.36 -17.43
C LEU A 370 -1.93 -9.71 -17.52
N GLY A 371 -2.70 -9.56 -16.44
CA GLY A 371 -4.17 -9.73 -16.48
C GLY A 371 -4.84 -8.77 -17.46
N GLU A 372 -4.43 -7.50 -17.47
CA GLU A 372 -4.94 -6.54 -18.46
C GLU A 372 -4.53 -6.88 -19.90
N LEU A 373 -3.28 -7.37 -20.11
CA LEU A 373 -2.85 -7.82 -21.43
C LEU A 373 -3.65 -9.04 -21.91
N ASP A 374 -4.02 -9.95 -21.01
CA ASP A 374 -4.85 -11.13 -21.30
C ASP A 374 -6.28 -10.74 -21.68
N GLU A 375 -6.83 -9.67 -21.09
CA GLU A 375 -8.14 -9.12 -21.46
C GLU A 375 -8.13 -8.42 -22.84
N LEU A 376 -7.01 -7.79 -23.22
CA LEU A 376 -6.92 -6.95 -24.43
C LEU A 376 -6.35 -7.70 -25.65
N THR A 377 -5.53 -8.72 -25.43
CA THR A 377 -4.71 -9.38 -26.46
C THR A 377 -4.71 -10.90 -26.32
N ARG A 378 -4.27 -11.61 -27.36
CA ARG A 378 -4.07 -13.06 -27.33
C ARG A 378 -2.58 -13.36 -27.42
N VAL A 379 -2.11 -14.39 -26.72
CA VAL A 379 -0.69 -14.80 -26.72
C VAL A 379 -0.13 -15.00 -28.13
N LYS A 380 -0.93 -15.54 -29.07
CA LYS A 380 -0.54 -15.75 -30.48
C LYS A 380 -0.33 -14.47 -31.29
N GLU A 381 -0.84 -13.33 -30.83
CA GLU A 381 -0.64 -12.03 -31.47
C GLU A 381 0.76 -11.47 -31.18
N TRP A 382 1.43 -11.93 -30.11
CA TRP A 382 2.73 -11.41 -29.67
C TRP A 382 3.92 -12.09 -30.36
N ARG A 383 4.73 -11.28 -31.05
CA ARG A 383 5.94 -11.68 -31.78
C ARG A 383 7.17 -10.94 -31.29
N TYR A 384 8.33 -11.56 -31.53
CA TYR A 384 9.62 -10.98 -31.20
C TYR A 384 10.14 -10.14 -32.38
N VAL A 385 10.67 -8.96 -32.09
CA VAL A 385 11.42 -8.15 -33.06
C VAL A 385 12.81 -7.85 -32.47
N PRO A 386 13.90 -7.96 -33.24
CA PRO A 386 15.21 -7.51 -32.78
C PRO A 386 15.18 -6.00 -32.45
N THR A 387 15.83 -5.57 -31.36
CA THR A 387 15.89 -4.15 -30.95
C THR A 387 16.37 -3.22 -32.07
N ALA A 388 17.31 -3.68 -32.91
CA ALA A 388 17.79 -2.89 -34.06
C ALA A 388 16.73 -2.65 -35.16
N MET A 389 15.70 -3.49 -35.22
CA MET A 389 14.57 -3.40 -36.16
C MET A 389 13.30 -2.84 -35.50
N ASN A 390 13.37 -2.45 -34.22
CA ASN A 390 12.23 -1.91 -33.48
C ASN A 390 12.11 -0.40 -33.69
N VAL A 391 11.22 0.02 -34.60
CA VAL A 391 10.98 1.44 -34.91
C VAL A 391 10.51 2.25 -33.70
N ALA A 392 9.85 1.61 -32.72
CA ALA A 392 9.39 2.30 -31.50
C ALA A 392 10.55 2.91 -30.68
N ASP A 393 11.77 2.35 -30.79
CA ASP A 393 12.95 2.88 -30.10
C ASP A 393 13.34 4.29 -30.59
N MET A 394 12.99 4.65 -31.82
CA MET A 394 13.24 5.99 -32.36
C MET A 394 12.52 7.08 -31.55
N ALA A 395 11.43 6.74 -30.87
CA ALA A 395 10.65 7.67 -30.06
C ALA A 395 10.87 7.51 -28.54
N THR A 396 11.87 6.71 -28.13
CA THR A 396 12.26 6.54 -26.71
C THR A 396 13.69 7.01 -26.42
N ARG A 397 14.51 7.25 -27.44
CA ARG A 397 15.92 7.69 -27.31
C ARG A 397 16.05 9.21 -27.41
N GLU A 398 16.92 9.78 -26.58
CA GLU A 398 17.36 11.17 -26.73
C GLU A 398 18.24 11.28 -27.98
N ASN A 399 17.68 11.80 -29.08
CA ASN A 399 18.47 12.12 -30.26
C ASN A 399 18.14 13.53 -30.76
N PHE A 400 19.12 14.42 -30.63
CA PHE A 400 19.03 15.83 -31.04
C PHE A 400 19.65 16.10 -32.41
N ASP A 401 20.28 15.10 -33.02
CA ASP A 401 20.99 15.22 -34.30
C ASP A 401 20.10 14.61 -35.42
N ASP A 402 19.88 15.38 -36.48
CA ASP A 402 19.01 15.13 -37.65
C ASP A 402 18.21 13.82 -37.62
N LEU A 403 16.98 13.90 -37.08
CA LEU A 403 16.03 12.81 -37.16
C LEU A 403 15.55 12.67 -38.62
N ASN A 404 16.12 11.73 -39.37
CA ASN A 404 15.56 11.31 -40.65
C ASN A 404 14.27 10.51 -40.44
N LEU A 405 13.16 11.21 -40.24
CA LEU A 405 11.85 10.59 -40.02
C LEU A 405 11.17 10.12 -41.30
N GLU A 406 11.66 10.55 -42.47
CA GLU A 406 11.22 10.01 -43.77
C GLU A 406 11.62 8.53 -43.95
N GLY A 407 12.47 7.99 -43.06
CA GLY A 407 12.81 6.57 -42.98
C GLY A 407 11.70 5.67 -42.42
N GLU A 408 12.08 4.68 -41.62
CA GLU A 408 11.17 3.63 -41.12
C GLU A 408 10.09 4.15 -40.14
N TRP A 409 10.23 5.38 -39.60
CA TRP A 409 9.25 5.93 -38.65
C TRP A 409 7.86 6.13 -39.26
N PHE A 410 7.74 6.75 -40.44
CA PHE A 410 6.44 6.94 -41.10
C PHE A 410 6.05 5.80 -42.04
N ASN A 411 7.04 5.06 -42.54
CA ASN A 411 6.84 4.01 -43.55
C ASN A 411 6.84 2.59 -42.97
N GLY A 412 7.06 2.45 -41.66
CA GLY A 412 7.23 1.17 -40.97
C GLY A 412 8.54 0.46 -41.32
N PRO A 413 8.91 -0.60 -40.59
CA PRO A 413 10.17 -1.31 -40.82
C PRO A 413 10.11 -2.17 -42.09
N SER A 414 11.27 -2.28 -42.73
CA SER A 414 11.47 -3.01 -44.00
C SER A 414 10.92 -4.45 -44.01
N PHE A 415 11.02 -5.19 -42.90
CA PHE A 415 10.54 -6.58 -42.83
C PHE A 415 9.02 -6.71 -43.00
N LEU A 416 8.23 -5.65 -42.75
CA LEU A 416 6.78 -5.71 -42.98
C LEU A 416 6.41 -5.76 -44.45
N TYR A 417 7.28 -5.29 -45.35
CA TYR A 417 7.09 -5.39 -46.80
C TYR A 417 7.36 -6.79 -47.34
N ALA A 418 7.99 -7.66 -46.55
CA ALA A 418 8.25 -9.04 -46.91
C ALA A 418 7.07 -9.97 -46.56
N MET A 419 7.12 -11.21 -47.04
CA MET A 419 6.14 -12.25 -46.70
C MET A 419 6.24 -12.62 -45.21
N GLU A 420 5.13 -13.06 -44.63
CA GLU A 420 5.04 -13.40 -43.20
C GLU A 420 6.03 -14.50 -42.77
N SER A 421 6.40 -15.41 -43.68
CA SER A 421 7.42 -16.44 -43.47
C SER A 421 8.83 -15.88 -43.28
N SER A 422 9.11 -14.70 -43.84
CA SER A 422 10.41 -14.01 -43.74
C SER A 422 10.47 -13.01 -42.59
N TRP A 423 9.41 -12.91 -41.78
CA TRP A 423 9.41 -12.03 -40.61
C TRP A 423 10.34 -12.54 -39.50
N PRO A 424 10.84 -11.65 -38.62
CA PRO A 424 11.69 -12.05 -37.51
C PRO A 424 10.99 -13.09 -36.64
N THR A 425 11.70 -14.19 -36.38
CA THR A 425 11.25 -15.24 -35.46
C THR A 425 12.23 -15.34 -34.29
N SER A 426 11.68 -15.62 -33.12
CA SER A 426 12.48 -15.93 -31.93
C SER A 426 12.94 -17.38 -32.03
N SER A 427 14.24 -17.61 -31.88
CA SER A 427 14.84 -18.95 -31.74
C SER A 427 14.58 -19.60 -30.36
N CYS A 428 13.63 -19.09 -29.57
CA CYS A 428 13.39 -19.53 -28.19
C CYS A 428 11.91 -19.82 -27.91
N ILE A 429 11.52 -21.10 -28.05
CA ILE A 429 10.43 -21.79 -27.33
C ILE A 429 10.78 -23.30 -27.36
N PRO A 430 10.32 -24.19 -26.46
CA PRO A 430 10.15 -24.16 -25.01
C PRO A 430 11.04 -25.23 -24.35
N ASN A 431 11.80 -24.92 -23.29
CA ASN A 431 12.09 -25.96 -22.31
C ASN A 431 12.24 -25.35 -20.92
N ALA A 432 11.49 -25.94 -20.01
CA ALA A 432 11.32 -25.53 -18.64
C ALA A 432 12.67 -25.45 -17.92
N VAL A 433 13.02 -24.24 -17.50
CA VAL A 433 13.54 -24.05 -16.16
C VAL A 433 12.64 -22.99 -15.56
N GLU A 434 11.94 -23.32 -14.47
CA GLU A 434 11.36 -22.33 -13.56
C GLU A 434 12.49 -21.43 -13.07
N CYS A 435 12.84 -20.44 -13.88
CA CYS A 435 13.77 -19.39 -13.50
C CYS A 435 12.88 -18.24 -13.03
N ASP A 436 12.97 -17.94 -11.73
CA ASP A 436 12.52 -16.69 -11.15
C ASP A 436 13.32 -15.54 -11.81
N LEU A 437 12.96 -15.17 -13.04
CA LEU A 437 13.62 -14.18 -13.90
C LEU A 437 13.54 -12.73 -13.36
N GLU A 438 13.09 -12.53 -12.12
CA GLU A 438 13.17 -11.22 -11.45
C GLU A 438 14.59 -10.85 -10.98
N TYR A 439 15.57 -11.76 -11.08
CA TYR A 439 16.94 -11.53 -10.63
C TYR A 439 17.94 -11.43 -11.78
N VAL A 440 18.41 -10.22 -12.05
CA VAL A 440 19.62 -9.99 -12.86
C VAL A 440 20.84 -10.11 -11.94
N THR A 441 21.58 -11.20 -12.03
CA THR A 441 22.87 -11.36 -11.36
C THR A 441 24.00 -10.97 -12.31
N ASN A 442 24.59 -9.78 -12.13
CA ASN A 442 25.87 -9.44 -12.73
C ASN A 442 27.00 -10.04 -11.90
N ILE A 443 27.78 -10.95 -12.47
CA ILE A 443 28.98 -11.52 -11.84
C ILE A 443 30.19 -10.72 -12.34
N ILE A 444 30.82 -9.96 -11.44
CA ILE A 444 32.10 -9.30 -11.70
C ILE A 444 33.19 -10.22 -11.15
N HIS A 445 34.10 -10.65 -12.02
CA HIS A 445 35.26 -11.46 -11.62
C HIS A 445 36.36 -10.51 -11.15
N GLU A 446 36.67 -10.49 -9.85
CA GLU A 446 37.77 -9.71 -9.29
C GLU A 446 38.82 -10.69 -8.75
N ASN A 447 40.01 -10.68 -9.36
CA ASN A 447 41.03 -11.73 -9.23
C ASN A 447 41.91 -11.66 -7.97
N HIS A 448 41.53 -10.90 -6.94
CA HIS A 448 42.31 -10.86 -5.71
C HIS A 448 41.42 -10.81 -4.48
N LEU A 449 41.12 -11.98 -3.92
CA LEU A 449 40.74 -12.08 -2.52
C LEU A 449 41.53 -13.20 -1.83
N PRO A 450 42.13 -12.94 -0.66
CA PRO A 450 42.81 -13.98 0.12
C PRO A 450 41.81 -15.06 0.56
N GLU A 451 42.30 -16.28 0.80
CA GLU A 451 41.55 -17.52 1.12
C GLU A 451 40.50 -17.42 2.26
N CYS A 452 40.38 -16.28 2.95
CA CYS A 452 39.39 -16.02 4.01
C CYS A 452 38.17 -15.18 3.59
N ALA A 453 38.03 -14.72 2.34
CA ALA A 453 37.08 -13.65 2.01
C ALA A 453 35.65 -14.05 1.61
N ALA A 454 35.36 -15.34 1.38
CA ALA A 454 34.03 -15.75 0.92
C ALA A 454 33.08 -16.06 2.10
N THR A 455 32.94 -15.18 3.08
CA THR A 455 31.86 -15.30 4.08
C THR A 455 31.03 -14.03 4.20
N PRO A 456 29.70 -14.14 4.33
CA PRO A 456 28.87 -12.98 4.65
C PRO A 456 29.36 -12.30 5.93
N ASP A 457 29.51 -10.98 5.89
CA ASP A 457 29.92 -10.17 7.05
C ASP A 457 28.95 -10.38 8.23
N PRO A 458 29.39 -10.96 9.37
CA PRO A 458 28.55 -11.22 10.53
C PRO A 458 27.90 -9.97 11.15
N THR A 459 28.46 -8.76 10.92
CA THR A 459 27.91 -7.50 11.48
C THR A 459 26.58 -7.11 10.84
N ARG A 460 26.31 -7.57 9.61
CA ARG A 460 25.07 -7.29 8.87
C ARG A 460 23.90 -8.17 9.29
N PHE A 461 24.12 -9.13 10.20
CA PHE A 461 23.10 -10.09 10.63
C PHE A 461 22.72 -9.88 12.09
N SER A 462 21.43 -10.09 12.39
CA SER A 462 20.87 -10.03 13.75
C SER A 462 20.47 -11.40 14.30
N SER A 463 20.61 -12.47 13.52
CA SER A 463 20.24 -13.84 13.88
C SER A 463 21.31 -14.83 13.41
N TRP A 464 21.75 -15.70 14.32
CA TRP A 464 22.71 -16.78 14.04
C TRP A 464 22.22 -17.72 12.95
N ILE A 465 20.96 -18.17 13.00
CA ILE A 465 20.38 -19.08 11.99
C ILE A 465 20.34 -18.41 10.62
N ARG A 466 20.07 -17.10 10.56
CA ARG A 466 20.03 -16.38 9.29
C ARG A 466 21.42 -16.27 8.67
N LEU A 467 22.43 -15.95 9.48
CA LEU A 467 23.83 -15.97 9.04
C LEU A 467 24.24 -17.37 8.55
N LEU A 468 23.93 -18.41 9.33
CA LEU A 468 24.24 -19.79 9.01
C LEU A 468 23.60 -20.25 7.69
N ARG A 469 22.30 -19.99 7.51
CA ARG A 469 21.57 -20.31 6.27
C ARG A 469 22.10 -19.53 5.08
N SER A 470 22.38 -18.24 5.24
CA SER A 470 22.95 -17.43 4.16
C SER A 470 24.32 -17.95 3.72
N THR A 471 25.18 -18.33 4.66
CA THR A 471 26.47 -18.97 4.36
C THR A 471 26.27 -20.36 3.72
N ALA A 472 25.33 -21.16 4.19
CA ALA A 472 25.02 -22.47 3.59
C ALA A 472 24.50 -22.35 2.15
N THR A 473 23.62 -21.39 1.86
CA THR A 473 23.16 -21.10 0.49
C THR A 473 24.30 -20.64 -0.41
N MET A 474 25.21 -19.80 0.11
CA MET A 474 26.40 -19.38 -0.62
C MET A 474 27.31 -20.58 -0.94
N LEU A 475 27.57 -21.47 0.03
CA LEU A 475 28.36 -22.68 -0.20
C LEU A 475 27.70 -23.62 -1.21
N LYS A 476 26.38 -23.79 -1.16
CA LYS A 476 25.63 -24.55 -2.17
C LYS A 476 25.77 -23.95 -3.56
N PHE A 477 25.71 -22.62 -3.68
CA PHE A 477 25.89 -21.93 -4.94
C PHE A 477 27.31 -22.12 -5.48
N ILE A 478 28.34 -21.91 -4.65
CA ILE A 478 29.75 -22.15 -5.02
C ILE A 478 29.94 -23.59 -5.49
N LYS A 479 29.42 -24.58 -4.76
CA LYS A 479 29.51 -25.98 -5.14
C LYS A 479 28.74 -26.29 -6.43
N LYS A 480 27.57 -25.70 -6.64
CA LYS A 480 26.80 -25.79 -7.90
C LYS A 480 27.58 -25.22 -9.08
N CYS A 481 28.27 -24.09 -8.91
CA CYS A 481 29.17 -23.53 -9.93
C CYS A 481 30.37 -24.45 -10.20
N GLN A 482 30.85 -25.18 -9.20
CA GLN A 482 31.87 -26.23 -9.30
C GLN A 482 31.31 -27.60 -9.74
N LYS A 483 30.05 -27.67 -10.24
CA LYS A 483 29.36 -28.90 -10.68
C LYS A 483 29.24 -30.00 -9.60
N THR A 484 29.30 -29.62 -8.32
CA THR A 484 29.14 -30.53 -7.18
C THR A 484 27.85 -30.20 -6.44
N ILE A 485 27.04 -31.20 -6.09
CA ILE A 485 25.81 -31.01 -5.32
C ILE A 485 26.07 -31.46 -3.88
N ILE A 486 25.70 -30.62 -2.91
CA ILE A 486 25.74 -30.94 -1.48
C ILE A 486 24.33 -30.83 -0.90
N ASP A 487 23.99 -31.73 0.02
CA ASP A 487 22.71 -31.73 0.72
C ASP A 487 22.61 -30.60 1.76
N ASP A 488 21.39 -30.35 2.22
CA ASP A 488 21.05 -29.29 3.16
C ASP A 488 21.74 -29.45 4.52
N CYS A 489 21.88 -30.67 5.01
CA CYS A 489 22.46 -30.93 6.33
C CYS A 489 23.97 -30.68 6.30
N THR A 490 24.65 -31.24 5.31
CA THR A 490 26.09 -31.04 5.12
C THR A 490 26.43 -29.58 4.84
N ALA A 491 25.64 -28.88 4.03
CA ALA A 491 25.85 -27.44 3.76
C ALA A 491 25.75 -26.59 5.04
N MET A 492 24.83 -26.92 5.94
CA MET A 492 24.65 -26.22 7.21
C MET A 492 25.79 -26.51 8.19
N GLN A 493 26.29 -27.76 8.24
CA GLN A 493 27.45 -28.13 9.06
C GLN A 493 28.73 -27.43 8.58
N LEU A 494 29.00 -27.48 7.27
CA LEU A 494 30.14 -26.78 6.66
C LEU A 494 30.07 -25.27 6.89
N ALA A 495 28.89 -24.67 6.80
CA ALA A 495 28.69 -23.26 7.10
C ALA A 495 28.98 -22.91 8.57
N GLU A 496 28.59 -23.77 9.53
CA GLU A 496 28.87 -23.56 10.96
C GLU A 496 30.38 -23.58 11.22
N ILE A 497 31.07 -24.60 10.71
CA ILE A 497 32.52 -24.77 10.85
C ILE A 497 33.27 -23.58 10.24
N LEU A 498 32.89 -23.18 9.03
CA LEU A 498 33.55 -22.10 8.29
C LEU A 498 33.38 -20.73 8.98
N LEU A 499 32.20 -20.42 9.52
CA LEU A 499 31.96 -19.19 10.29
C LEU A 499 32.74 -19.18 11.61
N ILE A 500 32.83 -20.33 12.29
CA ILE A 500 33.61 -20.49 13.53
C ILE A 500 35.09 -20.30 13.25
N ARG A 501 35.64 -20.97 12.22
CA ARG A 501 37.04 -20.85 11.82
C ARG A 501 37.41 -19.41 11.47
N ASN A 502 36.59 -18.72 10.68
CA ASN A 502 36.84 -17.32 10.35
C ASN A 502 36.81 -16.44 11.61
N SER A 503 35.87 -16.66 12.54
CA SER A 503 35.86 -15.94 13.81
C SER A 503 37.10 -16.23 14.67
N GLN A 504 37.62 -17.46 14.63
CA GLN A 504 38.80 -17.87 15.38
C GLN A 504 40.08 -17.29 14.78
N VAL A 505 40.24 -17.35 13.45
CA VAL A 505 41.36 -16.71 12.74
C VAL A 505 41.40 -15.21 13.04
N MET A 506 40.26 -14.52 12.98
CA MET A 506 40.20 -13.08 13.30
C MET A 506 40.56 -12.75 14.75
N SER A 507 40.36 -13.68 15.70
CA SER A 507 40.55 -13.40 17.13
C SER A 507 41.87 -13.96 17.70
N PHE A 508 42.38 -15.05 17.11
CA PHE A 508 43.48 -15.88 17.62
C PHE A 508 44.46 -16.27 16.50
N ASN A 509 44.64 -15.44 15.47
CA ASN A 509 45.47 -15.77 14.30
C ASN A 509 46.88 -16.27 14.69
N VAL A 510 47.54 -15.54 15.58
CA VAL A 510 48.92 -15.85 16.03
C VAL A 510 48.96 -17.23 16.70
N ASP A 511 48.04 -17.49 17.63
CA ASP A 511 47.94 -18.77 18.34
C ASP A 511 47.65 -19.94 17.37
N ILE A 512 46.76 -19.74 16.40
CA ILE A 512 46.41 -20.75 15.38
C ILE A 512 47.60 -21.06 14.46
N GLN A 513 48.37 -20.05 14.07
CA GLN A 513 49.56 -20.24 13.23
C GLN A 513 50.69 -20.97 13.97
N LEU A 514 50.84 -20.74 15.28
CA LEU A 514 51.80 -21.46 16.12
C LEU A 514 51.38 -22.92 16.32
N LEU A 515 50.09 -23.18 16.59
CA LEU A 515 49.54 -24.54 16.71
C LEU A 515 49.64 -25.34 15.40
N LYS A 516 49.40 -24.71 14.24
CA LYS A 516 49.63 -25.33 12.93
C LYS A 516 51.09 -25.72 12.69
N LYS A 517 52.03 -24.98 13.27
CA LYS A 517 53.48 -25.25 13.19
C LYS A 517 53.99 -26.16 14.32
N CYS A 518 53.08 -26.73 15.14
CA CYS A 518 53.41 -27.55 16.31
C CYS A 518 54.38 -26.88 17.30
N LYS A 519 54.28 -25.55 17.46
CA LYS A 519 55.09 -24.78 18.42
C LYS A 519 54.27 -24.43 19.66
N ASP A 520 54.94 -24.34 20.81
CA ASP A 520 54.32 -23.90 22.06
C ASP A 520 53.75 -22.48 21.94
N LEU A 521 52.62 -22.24 22.60
CA LEU A 521 52.00 -20.92 22.68
C LEU A 521 52.86 -19.95 23.49
N GLU A 522 52.81 -18.67 23.11
CA GLU A 522 53.50 -17.62 23.85
C GLU A 522 52.98 -17.51 25.29
N LYS A 523 53.89 -17.22 26.25
CA LYS A 523 53.57 -17.11 27.68
C LYS A 523 52.49 -16.06 28.01
N ASN A 524 52.24 -15.11 27.10
CA ASN A 524 51.24 -14.05 27.23
C ASN A 524 49.87 -14.41 26.59
N SER A 525 49.73 -15.59 25.99
CA SER A 525 48.50 -16.00 25.31
C SER A 525 47.36 -16.23 26.32
N LYS A 526 46.18 -15.67 26.01
CA LYS A 526 44.96 -15.87 26.81
C LYS A 526 44.44 -17.30 26.78
N LEU A 527 44.96 -18.11 25.85
CA LEU A 527 44.56 -19.50 25.63
C LEU A 527 45.49 -20.50 26.34
N LEU A 528 46.62 -20.07 26.90
CA LEU A 528 47.64 -20.93 27.49
C LEU A 528 47.09 -21.85 28.60
N THR A 529 46.12 -21.37 29.37
CA THR A 529 45.47 -22.12 30.46
C THR A 529 44.46 -23.18 30.00
N LEU A 530 44.12 -23.20 28.71
CA LEU A 530 43.07 -24.05 28.13
C LEU A 530 43.64 -25.22 27.31
N THR A 531 44.97 -25.38 27.27
CA THR A 531 45.66 -26.43 26.49
C THR A 531 45.04 -26.62 25.09
N PRO A 532 44.96 -25.56 24.27
CA PRO A 532 44.12 -25.56 23.08
C PRO A 532 44.76 -26.41 21.96
N PHE A 533 43.94 -27.11 21.20
CA PHE A 533 44.36 -27.87 20.02
C PHE A 533 43.42 -27.60 18.84
N LEU A 534 43.87 -27.94 17.63
CA LEU A 534 43.06 -27.90 16.41
C LEU A 534 42.51 -29.30 16.14
N ASP A 535 41.19 -29.40 15.95
CA ASP A 535 40.57 -30.66 15.56
C ASP A 535 40.80 -31.01 14.08
N GLU A 536 40.35 -32.18 13.63
CA GLU A 536 40.45 -32.66 12.23
C GLU A 536 39.79 -31.69 11.21
N GLN A 537 38.86 -30.85 11.68
CA GLN A 537 38.15 -29.86 10.86
C GLN A 537 38.84 -28.48 10.90
N GLY A 538 39.95 -28.34 11.63
CA GLY A 538 40.71 -27.11 11.79
C GLY A 538 40.06 -26.08 12.72
N VAL A 539 39.19 -26.52 13.62
CA VAL A 539 38.54 -25.69 14.64
C VAL A 539 39.33 -25.72 15.94
N LEU A 540 39.54 -24.55 16.54
CA LEU A 540 40.24 -24.40 17.81
C LEU A 540 39.35 -24.82 19.00
N ARG A 541 39.79 -25.81 19.78
CA ARG A 541 39.04 -26.39 20.91
C ARG A 541 39.89 -26.44 22.18
N VAL A 542 39.22 -26.57 23.34
CA VAL A 542 39.86 -26.74 24.65
C VAL A 542 40.35 -28.18 24.82
N GLY A 543 41.63 -28.37 25.17
CA GLY A 543 42.18 -29.66 25.61
C GLY A 543 42.07 -29.83 27.12
N GLY A 544 42.04 -31.06 27.64
CA GLY A 544 41.84 -31.26 29.08
C GLY A 544 41.91 -32.70 29.61
N ARG A 545 41.71 -32.83 30.93
CA ARG A 545 41.95 -34.03 31.78
C ARG A 545 40.84 -35.10 31.76
N ILE A 546 39.86 -35.03 30.86
CA ILE A 546 38.60 -35.83 30.93
C ILE A 546 38.48 -36.79 29.71
N ASP A 547 39.61 -37.14 29.09
CA ASP A 547 39.68 -37.94 27.86
C ASP A 547 39.15 -39.38 27.99
N VAL A 548 38.87 -39.86 29.21
CA VAL A 548 38.50 -41.27 29.50
C VAL A 548 37.00 -41.58 29.32
N THR A 549 36.13 -40.56 29.32
CA THR A 549 34.67 -40.79 29.13
C THR A 549 34.36 -40.94 27.65
N ALA A 550 33.50 -41.87 27.21
CA ALA A 550 33.29 -42.14 25.77
C ALA A 550 32.26 -41.19 25.10
N ASP A 551 31.22 -40.75 25.80
CA ASP A 551 29.94 -40.46 25.11
C ASP A 551 29.62 -39.03 24.66
N VAL A 552 30.47 -38.00 24.85
CA VAL A 552 30.14 -36.62 24.40
C VAL A 552 31.35 -35.78 23.95
N TYR A 553 31.76 -35.83 22.67
CA TYR A 553 32.95 -35.12 22.14
C TYR A 553 32.88 -33.57 22.28
N ASP A 554 31.75 -32.95 21.93
CA ASP A 554 31.58 -31.48 21.97
C ASP A 554 31.58 -30.90 23.40
N MET A 555 31.23 -31.71 24.40
CA MET A 555 31.24 -31.32 25.81
C MET A 555 32.61 -31.54 26.45
N LYS A 556 33.39 -32.52 25.97
CA LYS A 556 34.80 -32.74 26.35
C LYS A 556 35.70 -31.64 25.82
N HIS A 557 35.53 -31.29 24.54
CA HIS A 557 36.37 -30.32 23.84
C HIS A 557 35.51 -29.18 23.28
N PRO A 558 35.00 -28.28 24.14
CA PRO A 558 34.18 -27.16 23.71
C PRO A 558 34.97 -26.23 22.78
N VAL A 559 34.26 -25.66 21.80
CA VAL A 559 34.84 -24.75 20.80
C VAL A 559 35.23 -23.42 21.44
N ILE A 560 36.47 -22.97 21.24
CA ILE A 560 36.97 -21.72 21.79
C ILE A 560 36.53 -20.54 20.94
N LEU A 561 35.89 -19.54 21.54
CA LEU A 561 35.48 -18.30 20.87
C LEU A 561 35.79 -17.07 21.73
N ASP A 562 36.15 -15.95 21.11
CA ASP A 562 36.21 -14.67 21.82
C ASP A 562 34.80 -14.08 21.95
N GLY A 563 34.33 -13.82 23.17
CA GLY A 563 33.06 -13.14 23.44
C GLY A 563 32.98 -11.70 22.89
N ARG A 564 34.07 -11.12 22.37
CA ARG A 564 34.06 -9.86 21.59
C ARG A 564 33.55 -10.05 20.17
N SER A 565 33.74 -11.23 19.59
CA SER A 565 33.43 -11.47 18.18
C SER A 565 31.93 -11.37 17.92
N GLN A 566 31.57 -10.88 16.74
CA GLN A 566 30.17 -10.72 16.38
C GLN A 566 29.47 -12.08 16.22
N VAL A 567 30.20 -13.09 15.73
CA VAL A 567 29.73 -14.49 15.66
C VAL A 567 29.37 -15.01 17.05
N ALA A 568 30.23 -14.79 18.05
CA ALA A 568 29.95 -15.19 19.42
C ALA A 568 28.72 -14.47 20.00
N LYS A 569 28.54 -13.18 19.73
CA LYS A 569 27.35 -12.41 20.15
C LYS A 569 26.05 -12.93 19.51
N LEU A 570 26.10 -13.33 18.24
CA LEU A 570 24.96 -13.91 17.53
C LEU A 570 24.58 -15.29 18.09
N ILE A 571 25.57 -16.14 18.39
CA ILE A 571 25.36 -17.44 19.06
C ILE A 571 24.72 -17.21 20.44
N VAL A 572 25.27 -16.30 21.26
CA VAL A 572 24.69 -15.96 22.57
C VAL A 572 23.26 -15.45 22.45
N THR A 573 22.97 -14.62 21.44
CA THR A 573 21.61 -14.12 21.16
C THR A 573 20.66 -15.24 20.78
N HIS A 574 21.11 -16.21 19.97
CA HIS A 574 20.31 -17.37 19.61
C HIS A 574 19.93 -18.21 20.84
N TYR A 575 20.89 -18.54 21.70
CA TYR A 575 20.64 -19.29 22.93
C TYR A 575 19.78 -18.49 23.92
N HIS A 576 19.91 -17.17 23.97
CA HIS A 576 19.05 -16.30 24.77
C HIS A 576 17.57 -16.33 24.33
N VAL A 577 17.31 -16.35 23.01
CA VAL A 577 15.96 -16.47 22.46
C VAL A 577 15.41 -17.88 22.62
N LYS A 578 16.23 -18.93 22.38
CA LYS A 578 15.86 -20.34 22.59
C LYS A 578 15.47 -20.62 24.06
N ALA A 579 16.12 -19.93 24.98
CA ALA A 579 15.82 -19.92 26.40
C ALA A 579 14.54 -19.12 26.79
N GLY A 580 13.77 -18.60 25.82
CA GLY A 580 12.53 -17.84 26.08
C GLY A 580 12.73 -16.49 26.78
N HIS A 581 13.90 -15.88 26.63
CA HIS A 581 14.35 -14.74 27.43
C HIS A 581 14.38 -15.04 28.95
N GLY A 582 14.69 -16.29 29.30
CA GLY A 582 14.83 -16.77 30.67
C GLY A 582 16.05 -16.19 31.41
N HIS A 583 16.32 -16.74 32.60
CA HIS A 583 17.37 -16.25 33.49
C HIS A 583 18.77 -16.35 32.86
N GLN A 584 19.68 -15.41 33.19
CA GLN A 584 21.01 -15.33 32.57
C GLN A 584 21.85 -16.61 32.76
N GLU A 585 21.75 -17.24 33.94
CA GLU A 585 22.48 -18.48 34.23
C GLU A 585 22.05 -19.67 33.38
N MET A 586 20.77 -19.72 32.95
CA MET A 586 20.29 -20.78 32.06
C MET A 586 20.94 -20.68 30.67
N VAL A 587 21.11 -19.46 30.16
CA VAL A 587 21.81 -19.20 28.89
C VAL A 587 23.29 -19.57 29.00
N VAL A 588 23.93 -19.23 30.13
CA VAL A 588 25.33 -19.58 30.42
C VAL A 588 25.52 -21.10 30.44
N ASN A 589 24.65 -21.84 31.11
CA ASN A 589 24.76 -23.30 31.22
C ASN A 589 24.59 -24.00 29.87
N ASN A 590 23.62 -23.57 29.06
CA ASN A 590 23.43 -24.13 27.71
C ASN A 590 24.60 -23.83 26.77
N LEU A 591 25.23 -22.65 26.90
CA LEU A 591 26.40 -22.30 26.07
C LEU A 591 27.63 -23.13 26.45
N LYS A 592 27.86 -23.39 27.74
CA LYS A 592 29.00 -24.17 28.24
C LYS A 592 29.03 -25.62 27.75
N GLN A 593 27.89 -26.16 27.32
CA GLN A 593 27.81 -27.53 26.79
C GLN A 593 28.49 -27.68 25.43
N LYS A 594 28.62 -26.61 24.64
CA LYS A 594 29.17 -26.65 23.27
C LYS A 594 30.30 -25.64 23.01
N TYR A 595 30.33 -24.52 23.74
CA TYR A 595 31.27 -23.42 23.47
C TYR A 595 31.96 -22.92 24.75
N TRP A 596 33.25 -22.67 24.63
CA TRP A 596 34.06 -22.00 25.63
C TRP A 596 34.32 -20.55 25.21
N LEU A 597 33.46 -19.63 25.67
CA LEU A 597 33.58 -18.21 25.35
C LEU A 597 34.47 -17.46 26.35
N ILE A 598 35.52 -16.83 25.86
CA ILE A 598 36.32 -15.88 26.66
C ILE A 598 35.42 -14.69 27.02
N ARG A 599 35.23 -14.45 28.33
CA ARG A 599 34.27 -13.46 28.89
C ARG A 599 32.79 -13.79 28.62
N LEU A 600 32.40 -15.06 28.75
CA LEU A 600 31.02 -15.55 28.60
C LEU A 600 29.97 -14.69 29.35
N ARG A 601 30.13 -14.48 30.67
CA ARG A 601 29.15 -13.77 31.51
C ARG A 601 28.96 -12.29 31.09
N PRO A 602 30.03 -11.50 30.89
CA PRO A 602 29.92 -10.16 30.31
C PRO A 602 29.17 -10.11 28.96
N THR A 603 29.49 -11.03 28.04
CA THR A 603 28.84 -11.07 26.72
C THR A 603 27.34 -11.40 26.84
N VAL A 604 26.96 -12.36 27.70
CA VAL A 604 25.54 -12.66 28.00
C VAL A 604 24.82 -11.45 28.60
N LYS A 605 25.44 -10.74 29.56
CA LYS A 605 24.88 -9.51 30.14
C LYS A 605 24.67 -8.42 29.08
N GLU A 606 25.63 -8.24 28.17
CA GLU A 606 25.55 -7.26 27.09
C GLU A 606 24.36 -7.56 26.16
N VAL A 607 24.23 -8.82 25.71
CA VAL A 607 23.13 -9.26 24.83
C VAL A 607 21.77 -9.08 25.50
N VAL A 608 21.63 -9.48 26.77
CA VAL A 608 20.38 -9.31 27.53
C VAL A 608 20.04 -7.83 27.74
N ARG A 609 21.03 -6.97 27.99
CA ARG A 609 20.83 -5.52 28.15
C ARG A 609 20.35 -4.86 26.85
N LYS A 610 20.88 -5.30 25.69
CA LYS A 610 20.50 -4.77 24.37
C LYS A 610 19.17 -5.33 23.86
N CYS A 611 18.71 -6.48 24.36
CA CYS A 611 17.45 -7.11 23.96
C CYS A 611 16.22 -6.23 24.27
N MET A 612 15.48 -5.80 23.24
CA MET A 612 14.30 -4.96 23.37
C MET A 612 13.20 -5.61 24.23
N MET A 613 12.95 -6.92 24.08
CA MET A 613 11.97 -7.64 24.91
C MET A 613 12.35 -7.64 26.39
N CYS A 614 13.63 -7.84 26.71
CA CYS A 614 14.11 -7.76 28.10
C CYS A 614 14.08 -6.33 28.65
N ARG A 615 14.35 -5.32 27.81
CA ARG A 615 14.25 -3.91 28.18
C ARG A 615 12.80 -3.52 28.46
N LEU A 616 11.87 -3.85 27.55
CA LEU A 616 10.43 -3.60 27.73
C LEU A 616 9.88 -4.27 28.99
N ARG A 617 10.33 -5.49 29.32
CA ARG A 617 9.97 -6.18 30.56
C ARG A 617 10.54 -5.53 31.83
N LYS A 618 11.63 -4.73 31.73
CA LYS A 618 12.34 -4.12 32.87
C LYS A 618 12.08 -2.63 33.06
N VAL A 619 11.60 -1.91 32.04
CA VAL A 619 11.32 -0.47 32.11
C VAL A 619 10.17 -0.20 33.09
N LYS A 620 10.41 0.66 34.08
CA LYS A 620 9.41 1.21 34.99
C LYS A 620 9.42 2.74 34.88
N PRO A 621 8.27 3.41 34.68
CA PRO A 621 8.22 4.88 34.71
C PRO A 621 8.47 5.41 36.14
N GLN A 622 9.29 6.44 36.28
CA GLN A 622 9.41 7.21 37.53
C GLN A 622 8.23 8.17 37.63
N MET A 623 7.39 8.02 38.67
CA MET A 623 6.20 8.86 38.89
C MET A 623 6.53 10.00 39.87
N PRO A 624 6.12 11.25 39.59
CA PRO A 624 6.16 12.35 40.56
C PRO A 624 5.13 12.16 41.71
N LYS A 625 5.22 13.02 42.74
CA LYS A 625 4.44 12.97 43.99
C LYS A 625 2.92 12.91 43.70
N MET A 626 2.18 12.02 44.37
CA MET A 626 0.74 11.82 44.12
C MET A 626 -0.06 13.00 44.66
N GLY A 627 -1.00 13.54 43.86
CA GLY A 627 -2.02 14.50 44.31
C GLY A 627 -3.23 13.80 44.96
N ASP A 628 -4.15 14.60 45.50
CA ASP A 628 -5.32 14.14 46.27
C ASP A 628 -6.31 13.29 45.46
N LEU A 629 -7.08 12.45 46.17
CA LEU A 629 -8.05 11.54 45.58
C LEU A 629 -9.31 12.31 45.10
N PRO A 630 -9.90 11.95 43.94
CA PRO A 630 -11.12 12.62 43.45
C PRO A 630 -12.29 12.47 44.43
N ALA A 631 -13.09 13.53 44.59
CA ALA A 631 -14.25 13.57 45.52
C ALA A 631 -15.24 12.41 45.33
N GLY A 632 -15.39 11.89 44.11
CA GLY A 632 -16.24 10.73 43.81
C GLY A 632 -15.82 9.42 44.50
N ARG A 633 -14.57 9.33 45.01
CA ARG A 633 -14.07 8.17 45.76
C ARG A 633 -14.45 8.22 47.25
N VAL A 634 -14.86 9.39 47.74
CA VAL A 634 -15.27 9.66 49.13
C VAL A 634 -16.80 9.82 49.23
N ALA A 635 -17.52 9.51 48.15
CA ALA A 635 -18.98 9.57 48.11
C ALA A 635 -19.60 8.41 48.89
N HIS A 636 -19.62 8.52 50.21
CA HIS A 636 -20.33 7.61 51.12
C HIS A 636 -21.86 7.67 50.87
N PHE A 637 -22.57 6.57 51.11
CA PHE A 637 -24.04 6.43 50.98
C PHE A 637 -24.63 6.66 49.57
N ARG A 638 -23.83 6.56 48.50
CA ARG A 638 -24.33 6.58 47.12
C ARG A 638 -24.42 5.17 46.54
N ARG A 639 -25.43 4.94 45.69
CA ARG A 639 -25.61 3.66 44.99
C ARG A 639 -24.38 3.32 44.12
N PRO A 640 -24.06 2.03 43.92
CA PRO A 640 -23.07 1.62 42.93
C PRO A 640 -23.37 2.25 41.56
N PHE A 641 -22.31 2.58 40.82
CA PHE A 641 -22.33 3.24 39.51
C PHE A 641 -22.90 4.68 39.47
N THR A 642 -23.04 5.37 40.62
CA THR A 642 -23.31 6.84 40.61
C THR A 642 -22.15 7.63 40.02
N HIS A 643 -20.91 7.30 40.39
CA HIS A 643 -19.69 7.85 39.79
C HIS A 643 -18.97 6.72 39.04
N CYS A 644 -18.82 6.88 37.72
CA CYS A 644 -18.34 5.84 36.83
C CYS A 644 -17.16 6.31 35.98
N GLY A 645 -16.17 5.43 35.80
CA GLY A 645 -15.22 5.54 34.70
C GLY A 645 -15.68 4.70 33.51
N VAL A 646 -15.49 5.18 32.28
CA VAL A 646 -15.73 4.41 31.05
C VAL A 646 -14.44 4.29 30.23
N ASP A 647 -14.18 3.09 29.72
CA ASP A 647 -13.00 2.81 28.89
C ASP A 647 -13.33 1.78 27.79
N LEU A 648 -12.85 2.03 26.57
CA LEU A 648 -13.08 1.21 25.38
C LEU A 648 -11.87 0.29 25.11
N PHE A 649 -12.11 -0.94 24.65
CA PHE A 649 -11.05 -1.87 24.24
C PHE A 649 -11.42 -2.72 23.01
N GLY A 650 -10.41 -3.10 22.25
CA GLY A 650 -10.56 -3.85 21.00
C GLY A 650 -9.46 -3.47 20.01
N PRO A 651 -9.57 -3.89 18.73
CA PRO A 651 -10.63 -4.72 18.15
C PRO A 651 -10.55 -6.19 18.61
N ILE A 652 -11.71 -6.84 18.72
CA ILE A 652 -11.89 -8.28 18.96
C ILE A 652 -12.49 -8.87 17.68
N ASP A 653 -11.85 -9.86 17.08
CA ASP A 653 -12.42 -10.56 15.92
C ASP A 653 -13.49 -11.55 16.39
N ILE A 654 -14.67 -11.54 15.75
CA ILE A 654 -15.74 -12.51 15.97
C ILE A 654 -16.08 -13.22 14.66
N THR A 655 -16.67 -14.42 14.77
CA THR A 655 -17.15 -15.17 13.60
C THR A 655 -18.64 -14.97 13.42
N VAL A 656 -19.03 -14.38 12.29
CA VAL A 656 -20.43 -14.21 11.85
C VAL A 656 -20.62 -15.04 10.57
N GLY A 657 -21.28 -16.19 10.69
CA GLY A 657 -21.40 -17.15 9.59
C GLY A 657 -20.02 -17.64 9.09
N ARG A 658 -19.69 -17.37 7.82
CA ARG A 658 -18.37 -17.66 7.21
C ARG A 658 -17.39 -16.49 7.23
N ARG A 659 -17.79 -15.34 7.79
CA ARG A 659 -17.00 -14.08 7.79
C ARG A 659 -16.46 -13.78 9.18
N LYS A 660 -15.34 -13.05 9.23
CA LYS A 660 -14.81 -12.46 10.46
C LYS A 660 -15.16 -10.99 10.51
N GLU A 661 -15.77 -10.56 11.60
CA GLU A 661 -16.12 -9.16 11.84
C GLU A 661 -15.43 -8.65 13.11
N LYS A 662 -15.21 -7.34 13.19
CA LYS A 662 -14.65 -6.72 14.39
C LYS A 662 -15.78 -6.30 15.33
N ARG A 663 -15.56 -6.53 16.63
CA ARG A 663 -16.35 -5.98 17.74
C ARG A 663 -15.42 -5.29 18.72
N TYR A 664 -16.00 -4.44 19.56
CA TYR A 664 -15.28 -3.73 20.62
C TYR A 664 -15.98 -3.99 21.96
N GLY A 665 -15.23 -3.90 23.05
CA GLY A 665 -15.74 -4.00 24.41
C GLY A 665 -15.75 -2.63 25.09
N VAL A 666 -16.79 -2.37 25.88
CA VAL A 666 -16.91 -1.19 26.75
C VAL A 666 -16.84 -1.68 28.20
N LEU A 667 -15.97 -1.05 28.99
CA LEU A 667 -15.82 -1.33 30.41
C LEU A 667 -16.25 -0.11 31.21
N PHE A 668 -17.24 -0.29 32.06
CA PHE A 668 -17.65 0.67 33.07
C PHE A 668 -17.14 0.24 34.44
N THR A 669 -16.51 1.16 35.18
CA THR A 669 -15.99 0.90 36.52
C THR A 669 -16.61 1.86 37.51
N CYS A 670 -17.15 1.33 38.60
CA CYS A 670 -17.71 2.12 39.67
C CYS A 670 -16.59 2.67 40.57
N LEU A 671 -16.54 3.98 40.77
CA LEU A 671 -15.48 4.61 41.59
C LEU A 671 -15.68 4.43 43.09
N THR A 672 -16.91 4.14 43.55
CA THR A 672 -17.22 3.94 44.98
C THR A 672 -16.91 2.51 45.42
N VAL A 673 -17.57 1.50 44.84
CA VAL A 673 -17.41 0.08 45.21
C VAL A 673 -16.40 -0.69 44.38
N ARG A 674 -15.76 -0.06 43.38
CA ARG A 674 -14.83 -0.70 42.43
C ARG A 674 -15.42 -1.88 41.65
N ALA A 675 -16.74 -1.97 41.55
CA ALA A 675 -17.40 -2.93 40.69
C ALA A 675 -17.13 -2.62 39.21
N ILE A 676 -17.13 -3.62 38.35
CA ILE A 676 -17.05 -3.45 36.90
C ILE A 676 -18.34 -3.91 36.21
N HIS A 677 -18.61 -3.36 35.03
CA HIS A 677 -19.68 -3.76 34.12
C HIS A 677 -19.13 -3.81 32.69
N LEU A 678 -19.36 -4.91 31.96
CA LEU A 678 -18.79 -5.14 30.63
C LEU A 678 -19.88 -5.28 29.57
N GLU A 679 -19.72 -4.61 28.43
CA GLU A 679 -20.65 -4.67 27.29
C GLU A 679 -19.89 -4.84 25.97
N THR A 680 -20.50 -5.50 24.98
CA THR A 680 -20.00 -5.53 23.60
C THR A 680 -20.67 -4.45 22.75
N VAL A 681 -19.95 -3.92 21.76
CA VAL A 681 -20.45 -2.99 20.76
C VAL A 681 -19.96 -3.38 19.35
N SER A 682 -20.81 -3.12 18.36
CA SER A 682 -20.56 -3.44 16.95
C SER A 682 -19.50 -2.55 16.32
N SER A 683 -19.47 -1.28 16.69
CA SER A 683 -18.56 -0.28 16.13
C SER A 683 -18.05 0.69 17.20
N LEU A 684 -17.06 1.50 16.84
CA LEU A 684 -16.55 2.59 17.66
C LEU A 684 -17.38 3.88 17.51
N SER A 685 -18.60 3.85 16.97
CA SER A 685 -19.42 5.05 16.83
C SER A 685 -19.95 5.58 18.17
N SER A 686 -20.30 6.87 18.22
CA SER A 686 -21.00 7.50 19.35
C SER A 686 -22.30 6.76 19.67
N ASP A 687 -23.09 6.42 18.65
CA ASP A 687 -24.35 5.67 18.77
C ASP A 687 -24.15 4.30 19.46
N SER A 688 -23.17 3.51 19.02
CA SER A 688 -22.85 2.22 19.62
C SER A 688 -22.47 2.34 21.10
N LEU A 689 -21.77 3.41 21.47
CA LEU A 689 -21.39 3.71 22.86
C LEU A 689 -22.58 4.18 23.70
N ILE A 690 -23.47 5.02 23.16
CA ILE A 690 -24.71 5.45 23.84
C ILE A 690 -25.59 4.23 24.13
N MET A 691 -25.74 3.32 23.18
CA MET A 691 -26.46 2.06 23.41
C MET A 691 -25.85 1.23 24.54
N ALA A 692 -24.52 1.14 24.63
CA ALA A 692 -23.84 0.45 25.72
C ALA A 692 -24.05 1.15 27.08
N LEU A 693 -24.00 2.48 27.12
CA LEU A 693 -24.29 3.26 28.32
C LEU A 693 -25.74 3.06 28.78
N ARG A 694 -26.71 3.05 27.86
CA ARG A 694 -28.12 2.74 28.19
C ARG A 694 -28.30 1.32 28.71
N ARG A 695 -27.61 0.32 28.14
CA ARG A 695 -27.62 -1.06 28.65
C ARG A 695 -27.06 -1.15 30.07
N MET A 696 -25.93 -0.50 30.34
CA MET A 696 -25.35 -0.43 31.68
C MET A 696 -26.31 0.29 32.65
N ALA A 697 -26.83 1.46 32.27
CA ALA A 697 -27.75 2.24 33.10
C ALA A 697 -29.07 1.51 33.36
N SER A 698 -29.55 0.68 32.44
CA SER A 698 -30.76 -0.13 32.65
C SER A 698 -30.55 -1.24 33.69
N ARG A 699 -29.32 -1.73 33.84
CA ARG A 699 -28.96 -2.80 34.79
C ARG A 699 -28.43 -2.29 36.13
N ARG A 700 -27.71 -1.17 36.09
CA ARG A 700 -26.95 -0.61 37.22
C ARG A 700 -27.41 0.78 37.63
N GLY A 701 -28.41 1.35 36.95
CA GLY A 701 -28.94 2.70 37.11
C GLY A 701 -28.10 3.81 36.47
N TRP A 702 -28.72 4.93 36.09
CA TRP A 702 -28.10 6.04 35.35
C TRP A 702 -27.01 6.84 36.12
N PRO A 703 -25.77 6.94 35.63
CA PRO A 703 -24.68 7.59 36.36
C PRO A 703 -24.90 9.11 36.48
N SER A 704 -24.58 9.69 37.64
CA SER A 704 -24.61 11.15 37.83
C SER A 704 -23.31 11.80 37.34
N HIS A 705 -22.18 11.08 37.41
CA HIS A 705 -20.89 11.55 36.92
C HIS A 705 -20.17 10.45 36.15
N LEU A 706 -19.76 10.77 34.92
CA LEU A 706 -19.01 9.87 34.05
C LEU A 706 -17.61 10.45 33.77
N TYR A 707 -16.57 9.65 33.95
CA TYR A 707 -15.17 10.01 33.69
C TYR A 707 -14.65 9.20 32.50
N SER A 708 -14.02 9.87 31.53
CA SER A 708 -13.41 9.19 30.38
C SER A 708 -12.13 9.87 29.91
N ASP A 709 -11.37 9.20 29.05
CA ASP A 709 -10.29 9.83 28.29
C ASP A 709 -10.84 10.69 27.14
N ASN A 710 -9.95 11.45 26.48
CA ASN A 710 -10.28 12.37 25.39
C ASN A 710 -10.55 11.69 24.03
N GLY A 711 -10.99 10.42 24.02
CA GLY A 711 -11.32 9.71 22.78
C GLY A 711 -12.42 10.41 21.96
N THR A 712 -12.26 10.46 20.64
CA THR A 712 -13.19 11.15 19.71
C THR A 712 -14.62 10.64 19.82
N ASN A 713 -14.80 9.35 20.03
CA ASN A 713 -16.12 8.70 20.11
C ASN A 713 -16.82 9.00 21.44
N LEU A 714 -16.04 9.21 22.51
CA LEU A 714 -16.55 9.59 23.84
C LEU A 714 -16.99 11.06 23.83
N LYS A 715 -16.22 11.94 23.15
CA LYS A 715 -16.63 13.33 22.90
C LYS A 715 -17.88 13.43 22.02
N GLY A 716 -17.95 12.60 20.98
CA GLY A 716 -19.12 12.52 20.11
C GLY A 716 -20.38 12.08 20.87
N ALA A 717 -20.27 11.06 21.73
CA ALA A 717 -21.39 10.59 22.55
C ALA A 717 -21.86 11.63 23.59
N ASP A 718 -20.95 12.36 24.24
CA ASP A 718 -21.32 13.47 25.14
C ASP A 718 -22.06 14.59 24.37
N ALA A 719 -21.61 14.94 23.16
CA ALA A 719 -22.26 15.94 22.34
C ALA A 719 -23.68 15.51 21.88
N GLU A 720 -23.87 14.26 21.48
CA GLU A 720 -25.18 13.72 21.11
C GLU A 720 -26.13 13.63 22.31
N LEU A 721 -25.65 13.21 23.49
CA LEU A 721 -26.46 13.20 24.71
C LEU A 721 -26.92 14.61 25.10
N ARG A 722 -26.05 15.63 24.98
CA ARG A 722 -26.43 17.02 25.26
C ARG A 722 -27.47 17.55 24.27
N LYS A 723 -27.37 17.18 22.99
CA LYS A 723 -28.38 17.52 21.97
C LYS A 723 -29.72 16.86 22.26
N ALA A 724 -29.74 15.57 22.58
CA ALA A 724 -30.96 14.85 22.92
C ALA A 724 -31.65 15.41 24.19
N VAL A 725 -30.87 15.91 25.15
CA VAL A 725 -31.40 16.62 26.34
C VAL A 725 -31.99 17.98 25.96
N ALA A 726 -31.40 18.69 24.98
CA ALA A 726 -31.91 19.98 24.49
C ALA A 726 -33.16 19.85 23.60
N GLU A 727 -33.39 18.69 22.97
CA GLU A 727 -34.58 18.39 22.15
C GLU A 727 -35.81 18.00 22.98
N LEU A 728 -35.65 17.71 24.28
CA LEU A 728 -36.77 17.44 25.18
C LEU A 728 -37.48 18.76 25.53
N ASP A 729 -38.80 18.74 25.42
CA ASP A 729 -39.71 19.89 25.54
C ASP A 729 -39.54 20.69 26.85
N GLU A 730 -39.38 22.02 26.72
CA GLU A 730 -38.93 22.96 27.76
C GLU A 730 -39.88 22.99 28.99
N GLN A 731 -41.16 22.64 28.79
CA GLN A 731 -42.18 22.62 29.85
C GLN A 731 -42.24 21.30 30.64
N LYS A 732 -41.77 20.17 30.08
CA LYS A 732 -41.56 18.93 30.86
C LYS A 732 -40.17 18.88 31.51
N LEU A 733 -39.25 19.73 31.04
CA LEU A 733 -37.85 19.80 31.47
C LEU A 733 -37.68 20.19 32.95
N GLN A 734 -38.48 21.13 33.46
CA GLN A 734 -38.22 21.71 34.80
C GLN A 734 -38.47 20.75 35.98
N ARG A 735 -39.31 19.71 35.83
CA ARG A 735 -39.59 18.76 36.92
C ARG A 735 -38.92 17.40 36.78
N ALA A 736 -38.54 16.99 35.56
CA ALA A 736 -37.88 15.69 35.33
C ALA A 736 -36.35 15.78 35.14
N VAL A 737 -35.83 16.92 34.68
CA VAL A 737 -34.41 17.04 34.24
C VAL A 737 -33.49 17.58 35.34
N SER A 738 -34.04 18.12 36.43
CA SER A 738 -33.26 18.42 37.65
C SER A 738 -32.64 17.18 38.32
N ILE A 739 -33.05 15.96 37.91
CA ILE A 739 -32.59 14.67 38.47
C ILE A 739 -31.70 13.85 37.51
N GLN A 740 -31.54 14.20 36.22
CA GLN A 740 -30.85 13.30 35.24
C GLN A 740 -29.81 13.95 34.31
N GLY A 741 -29.13 15.02 34.75
CA GLY A 741 -27.92 15.50 34.05
C GLY A 741 -26.67 14.70 34.44
N THR A 742 -26.19 13.78 33.59
CA THR A 742 -24.87 13.18 33.82
C THR A 742 -23.78 14.22 33.56
N ARG A 743 -22.99 14.55 34.58
CA ARG A 743 -21.79 15.35 34.41
C ARG A 743 -20.70 14.47 33.78
N TRP A 744 -20.38 14.70 32.50
CA TRP A 744 -19.26 14.03 31.85
C TRP A 744 -17.97 14.85 32.01
N THR A 745 -16.91 14.26 32.56
CA THR A 745 -15.59 14.89 32.71
C THR A 745 -14.53 14.13 31.92
N PHE A 746 -13.89 14.83 30.99
CA PHE A 746 -12.78 14.31 30.19
C PHE A 746 -11.45 14.57 30.91
N ILE A 747 -10.66 13.52 31.10
CA ILE A 747 -9.38 13.61 31.80
C ILE A 747 -8.30 14.07 30.82
N PRO A 748 -7.39 14.99 31.22
CA PRO A 748 -6.29 15.44 30.37
C PRO A 748 -5.42 14.25 29.90
N PRO A 749 -4.93 14.26 28.65
CA PRO A 749 -4.05 13.21 28.15
C PRO A 749 -2.80 13.10 29.04
N ALA A 750 -2.41 11.87 29.39
CA ALA A 750 -1.22 11.56 30.19
C ALA A 750 -1.19 12.09 31.65
N SER A 751 -2.35 12.18 32.33
CA SER A 751 -2.44 12.52 33.76
C SER A 751 -2.74 11.31 34.67
N PRO A 752 -1.72 10.51 35.08
CA PRO A 752 -1.92 9.31 35.91
C PRO A 752 -2.39 9.58 37.35
N HIS A 753 -2.35 10.84 37.81
CA HIS A 753 -2.82 11.24 39.14
C HIS A 753 -4.34 11.13 39.29
N TRP A 754 -5.10 11.44 38.24
CA TRP A 754 -6.57 11.36 38.27
C TRP A 754 -7.05 9.90 38.14
N GLY A 755 -6.39 9.07 37.33
CA GLY A 755 -6.85 7.72 36.96
C GLY A 755 -6.21 6.51 37.66
N GLY A 756 -5.20 6.72 38.51
CA GLY A 756 -4.35 5.64 39.02
C GLY A 756 -5.04 4.54 39.84
N ALA A 757 -6.28 4.76 40.31
CA ALA A 757 -7.05 3.78 41.07
C ALA A 757 -7.89 2.83 40.19
N TRP A 758 -8.45 3.31 39.07
CA TRP A 758 -9.28 2.49 38.18
C TRP A 758 -8.54 1.98 36.94
N GLU A 759 -7.51 2.70 36.47
CA GLU A 759 -6.68 2.28 35.32
C GLU A 759 -6.02 0.92 35.55
N ARG A 760 -5.62 0.59 36.79
CA ARG A 760 -4.92 -0.67 37.07
C ARG A 760 -5.84 -1.88 36.92
N LEU A 761 -7.02 -1.84 37.53
CA LEU A 761 -7.98 -2.94 37.43
C LEU A 761 -8.43 -3.12 35.97
N ILE A 762 -8.70 -2.02 35.28
CA ILE A 762 -9.09 -2.02 33.86
C ILE A 762 -7.97 -2.58 32.98
N ARG A 763 -6.73 -2.11 33.16
CA ARG A 763 -5.57 -2.60 32.41
C ARG A 763 -5.38 -4.10 32.61
N SER A 764 -5.51 -4.61 33.84
CA SER A 764 -5.33 -6.03 34.13
C SER A 764 -6.41 -6.90 33.49
N VAL A 765 -7.69 -6.50 33.55
CA VAL A 765 -8.79 -7.19 32.87
C VAL A 765 -8.58 -7.18 31.35
N LYS A 766 -8.20 -6.03 30.78
CA LYS A 766 -7.91 -5.89 29.34
C LYS A 766 -6.75 -6.77 28.89
N VAL A 767 -5.66 -6.83 29.65
CA VAL A 767 -4.49 -7.66 29.32
C VAL A 767 -4.87 -9.14 29.33
N ALA A 768 -5.59 -9.59 30.36
CA ALA A 768 -6.05 -10.97 30.44
C ALA A 768 -6.98 -11.34 29.27
N LEU A 769 -7.99 -10.51 28.99
CA LEU A 769 -8.91 -10.71 27.85
C LEU A 769 -8.19 -10.67 26.51
N LYS A 770 -7.24 -9.74 26.31
CA LYS A 770 -6.52 -9.59 25.05
C LYS A 770 -5.72 -10.84 24.70
N VAL A 771 -5.09 -11.51 25.67
CA VAL A 771 -4.33 -12.72 25.36
C VAL A 771 -5.26 -13.90 25.05
N ILE A 772 -6.39 -14.00 25.74
CA ILE A 772 -7.38 -15.07 25.53
C ILE A 772 -8.04 -14.95 24.15
N LEU A 773 -8.32 -13.71 23.72
CA LEU A 773 -9.03 -13.41 22.47
C LEU A 773 -8.09 -13.14 21.27
N LYS A 774 -6.77 -13.14 21.44
CA LYS A 774 -5.81 -12.74 20.38
C LYS A 774 -5.82 -13.67 19.15
N GLU A 775 -5.99 -14.97 19.37
CA GLU A 775 -5.87 -16.00 18.33
C GLU A 775 -7.21 -16.71 18.06
N ARG A 776 -8.31 -16.17 18.61
CA ARG A 776 -9.62 -16.84 18.62
C ARG A 776 -10.71 -15.86 18.21
N ALA A 777 -11.56 -16.30 17.28
CA ALA A 777 -12.71 -15.52 16.82
C ALA A 777 -14.03 -16.17 17.29
N PRO A 778 -14.42 -16.00 18.56
CA PRO A 778 -15.66 -16.60 19.08
C PRO A 778 -16.89 -16.05 18.33
N ARG A 779 -18.01 -16.79 18.39
CA ARG A 779 -19.30 -16.23 17.97
C ARG A 779 -19.73 -15.12 18.93
N GLU A 780 -20.60 -14.23 18.47
CA GLU A 780 -21.05 -13.07 19.22
C GLU A 780 -21.72 -13.45 20.56
N GLU A 781 -22.57 -14.48 20.56
CA GLU A 781 -23.21 -15.02 21.76
C GLU A 781 -22.19 -15.56 22.79
N THR A 782 -21.16 -16.28 22.30
CA THR A 782 -20.08 -16.81 23.13
C THR A 782 -19.26 -15.68 23.76
N LEU A 783 -19.01 -14.60 23.03
CA LEU A 783 -18.30 -13.42 23.53
C LEU A 783 -19.12 -12.69 24.60
N ASN A 784 -20.43 -12.49 24.38
CA ASN A 784 -21.32 -11.87 25.35
C ASN A 784 -21.36 -12.66 26.66
N THR A 785 -21.45 -13.99 26.56
CA THR A 785 -21.45 -14.90 27.73
C THR A 785 -20.12 -14.83 28.49
N LEU A 786 -18.99 -14.85 27.78
CA LEU A 786 -17.67 -14.72 28.38
C LEU A 786 -17.52 -13.41 29.17
N LEU A 787 -17.95 -12.28 28.61
CA LEU A 787 -17.82 -10.99 29.28
C LEU A 787 -18.69 -10.91 30.56
N ALA A 788 -19.89 -11.49 30.53
CA ALA A 788 -20.76 -11.57 31.71
C ALA A 788 -20.15 -12.43 32.83
N GLU A 789 -19.51 -13.55 32.49
CA GLU A 789 -18.82 -14.39 33.48
C GLU A 789 -17.56 -13.74 34.04
N VAL A 790 -16.79 -13.05 33.20
CA VAL A 790 -15.62 -12.26 33.62
C VAL A 790 -16.05 -11.15 34.58
N GLU A 791 -17.16 -10.47 34.30
CA GLU A 791 -17.76 -9.50 35.20
C GLU A 791 -18.07 -10.11 36.58
N ALA A 792 -18.75 -11.26 36.61
CA ALA A 792 -19.08 -11.96 37.84
C ALA A 792 -17.84 -12.38 38.64
N ILE A 793 -16.80 -12.89 37.98
CA ILE A 793 -15.52 -13.29 38.60
C ILE A 793 -14.83 -12.09 39.25
N VAL A 794 -14.68 -11.00 38.50
CA VAL A 794 -13.96 -9.82 38.99
C VAL A 794 -14.75 -9.16 40.12
N ASN A 795 -16.08 -9.14 40.07
CA ASN A 795 -16.92 -8.62 41.13
C ASN A 795 -17.09 -9.58 42.33
N GLY A 796 -16.67 -10.84 42.21
CA GLY A 796 -16.65 -11.83 43.29
C GLY A 796 -15.43 -11.73 44.21
N ARG A 797 -14.55 -10.74 44.00
CA ARG A 797 -13.34 -10.54 44.79
C ARG A 797 -13.63 -9.81 46.12
N PRO A 798 -12.89 -10.07 47.21
CA PRO A 798 -13.02 -9.31 48.47
C PRO A 798 -12.62 -7.83 48.31
N LEU A 799 -13.33 -6.90 48.97
CA LEU A 799 -13.00 -5.47 48.95
C LEU A 799 -11.99 -5.04 50.02
N SER A 800 -12.00 -5.67 51.19
CA SER A 800 -11.15 -5.31 52.34
C SER A 800 -10.67 -6.56 53.10
N HIS A 801 -9.75 -6.36 54.05
CA HIS A 801 -9.22 -7.41 54.93
C HIS A 801 -10.26 -7.91 55.95
N VAL A 802 -11.17 -7.04 56.41
CA VAL A 802 -11.98 -7.26 57.61
C VAL A 802 -13.41 -7.70 57.29
N SER A 803 -13.96 -7.30 56.13
CA SER A 803 -15.32 -7.68 55.75
C SER A 803 -15.36 -8.77 54.67
N VAL A 804 -16.35 -9.68 54.76
CA VAL A 804 -16.60 -10.76 53.79
C VAL A 804 -17.15 -10.19 52.46
N ASP A 805 -17.37 -8.89 52.39
CA ASP A 805 -18.04 -8.22 51.29
C ASP A 805 -17.19 -8.17 50.02
N THR A 806 -17.85 -8.53 48.93
CA THR A 806 -17.36 -8.43 47.56
C THR A 806 -18.18 -7.38 46.82
N PRO A 807 -17.71 -6.80 45.70
CA PRO A 807 -18.56 -5.96 44.87
C PRO A 807 -19.92 -6.60 44.54
N ASN A 808 -19.98 -7.94 44.38
CA ASN A 808 -21.24 -8.66 44.19
C ASN A 808 -22.20 -8.57 45.40
N HIS A 809 -21.71 -8.45 46.63
CA HIS A 809 -22.59 -8.20 47.78
C HIS A 809 -23.32 -6.86 47.63
N PHE A 810 -22.66 -5.83 47.09
CA PHE A 810 -23.29 -4.53 46.83
C PHE A 810 -24.19 -4.52 45.58
N LEU A 811 -23.95 -5.42 44.62
CA LEU A 811 -24.69 -5.46 43.35
C LEU A 811 -25.86 -6.45 43.33
N LEU A 812 -25.72 -7.58 44.01
CA LEU A 812 -26.66 -8.70 44.02
C LEU A 812 -27.27 -8.93 45.41
N GLY A 813 -26.73 -8.31 46.46
CA GLY A 813 -27.11 -8.59 47.85
C GLY A 813 -26.47 -9.86 48.44
N SER A 814 -25.72 -10.63 47.64
CA SER A 814 -25.08 -11.88 48.05
C SER A 814 -23.76 -12.11 47.29
N PRO A 815 -22.87 -13.02 47.75
CA PRO A 815 -21.76 -13.46 46.92
C PRO A 815 -22.31 -14.20 45.68
N SER A 816 -21.71 -13.96 44.51
CA SER A 816 -22.10 -14.65 43.28
C SER A 816 -21.75 -16.13 43.36
N THR A 817 -22.77 -16.99 43.38
CA THR A 817 -22.66 -18.45 43.40
C THR A 817 -23.14 -19.03 42.06
N LEU A 818 -22.41 -18.72 40.99
CA LEU A 818 -22.63 -19.44 39.72
C LEU A 818 -22.24 -20.91 39.89
N PRO A 819 -23.13 -21.88 39.62
CA PRO A 819 -22.83 -23.30 39.77
C PRO A 819 -21.78 -23.74 38.75
N GLN A 820 -20.81 -24.55 39.18
CA GLN A 820 -19.81 -25.11 38.27
C GLN A 820 -20.41 -26.25 37.45
N THR A 821 -20.56 -26.05 36.14
CA THR A 821 -21.20 -26.99 35.22
C THR A 821 -20.19 -27.94 34.56
N GLY A 822 -19.53 -28.78 35.36
CA GLY A 822 -18.64 -29.85 34.86
C GLY A 822 -17.18 -29.43 34.63
N ARG A 823 -16.36 -30.37 34.13
CA ARG A 823 -14.93 -30.15 33.82
C ARG A 823 -14.75 -29.80 32.35
N PHE A 824 -13.96 -28.75 32.07
CA PHE A 824 -13.69 -28.26 30.72
C PHE A 824 -12.19 -28.33 30.40
N ASP A 825 -11.86 -28.84 29.22
CA ASP A 825 -10.49 -29.01 28.74
C ASP A 825 -10.25 -28.29 27.40
N ASP A 826 -9.06 -28.44 26.81
CA ASP A 826 -8.75 -27.77 25.54
C ASP A 826 -9.48 -28.38 24.34
N SER A 827 -10.05 -29.59 24.45
CA SER A 827 -10.87 -30.18 23.39
C SER A 827 -12.20 -29.42 23.22
N ASP A 828 -12.73 -28.83 24.30
CA ASP A 828 -13.96 -28.06 24.30
C ASP A 828 -13.90 -26.80 23.42
N LEU A 829 -12.70 -26.30 23.14
CA LEU A 829 -12.48 -25.16 22.24
C LEU A 829 -12.80 -25.48 20.78
N PHE A 830 -12.77 -26.75 20.41
CA PHE A 830 -13.07 -27.26 19.07
C PHE A 830 -14.47 -27.88 18.98
N CYS A 831 -15.23 -27.87 20.08
CA CYS A 831 -16.57 -28.44 20.14
C CYS A 831 -17.59 -27.54 19.40
N ARG A 832 -18.65 -28.13 18.82
CA ARG A 832 -19.78 -27.35 18.28
C ARG A 832 -20.57 -26.62 19.39
N ARG A 833 -20.51 -27.11 20.63
CA ARG A 833 -21.28 -26.61 21.78
C ARG A 833 -20.69 -25.28 22.29
N GLN A 834 -21.29 -24.16 21.89
CA GLN A 834 -20.79 -22.81 22.18
C GLN A 834 -20.67 -22.48 23.68
N TRP A 835 -21.58 -22.99 24.51
CA TRP A 835 -21.51 -22.75 25.96
C TRP A 835 -20.27 -23.41 26.60
N ARG A 836 -19.83 -24.59 26.14
CA ARG A 836 -18.59 -25.24 26.63
C ARG A 836 -17.34 -24.46 26.23
N ILE A 837 -17.36 -23.85 25.03
CA ILE A 837 -16.31 -22.91 24.60
C ILE A 837 -16.27 -21.70 25.54
N ALA A 838 -17.41 -21.07 25.83
CA ALA A 838 -17.48 -19.93 26.76
C ALA A 838 -16.91 -20.30 28.14
N GLN A 839 -17.35 -21.43 28.70
CA GLN A 839 -16.84 -21.94 29.97
C GLN A 839 -15.32 -22.15 29.95
N ARG A 840 -14.77 -22.78 28.90
CA ARG A 840 -13.32 -22.99 28.80
C ARG A 840 -12.55 -21.67 28.70
N LEU A 841 -13.08 -20.69 27.97
CA LEU A 841 -12.47 -19.35 27.89
C LEU A 841 -12.48 -18.65 29.26
N THR A 842 -13.54 -18.83 30.05
CA THR A 842 -13.61 -18.35 31.42
C THR A 842 -12.61 -19.04 32.35
N ASP A 843 -12.37 -20.35 32.22
CA ASP A 843 -11.30 -21.05 32.96
C ASP A 843 -9.92 -20.46 32.69
N MET A 844 -9.64 -20.20 31.41
CA MET A 844 -8.38 -19.59 30.99
C MET A 844 -8.23 -18.18 31.56
N PHE A 845 -9.32 -17.42 31.63
CA PHE A 845 -9.33 -16.12 32.31
C PHE A 845 -9.03 -16.25 33.79
N TRP A 846 -9.73 -17.12 34.51
CA TRP A 846 -9.56 -17.33 35.95
C TRP A 846 -8.12 -17.69 36.32
N ARG A 847 -7.54 -18.71 35.67
CA ARG A 847 -6.16 -19.16 35.95
C ARG A 847 -5.15 -18.02 35.78
N ARG A 848 -5.34 -17.21 34.74
CA ARG A 848 -4.46 -16.09 34.44
C ARG A 848 -4.65 -14.94 35.40
N TRP A 849 -5.90 -14.61 35.72
CA TRP A 849 -6.26 -13.60 36.70
C TRP A 849 -5.64 -13.89 38.07
N VAL A 850 -5.73 -15.14 38.54
CA VAL A 850 -5.15 -15.57 39.82
C VAL A 850 -3.62 -15.50 39.83
N ASN A 851 -2.96 -15.90 38.73
CA ASN A 851 -1.50 -15.93 38.67
C ASN A 851 -0.86 -14.55 38.44
N GLU A 852 -1.45 -13.74 37.56
CA GLU A 852 -0.82 -12.51 37.07
C GLU A 852 -1.34 -11.26 37.80
N VAL A 853 -2.61 -11.27 38.25
CA VAL A 853 -3.29 -10.03 38.72
C VAL A 853 -3.49 -10.03 40.23
N LEU A 854 -3.90 -11.15 40.82
CA LEU A 854 -4.14 -11.24 42.27
C LEU A 854 -2.94 -10.78 43.13
N PRO A 855 -1.68 -11.13 42.81
CA PRO A 855 -0.52 -10.69 43.60
C PRO A 855 -0.28 -9.17 43.54
N GLU A 856 -0.76 -8.48 42.50
CA GLU A 856 -0.60 -7.03 42.34
C GLU A 856 -1.64 -6.20 43.13
N LEU A 857 -2.75 -6.83 43.57
CA LEU A 857 -3.89 -6.16 44.20
C LEU A 857 -3.75 -5.97 45.72
N ILE A 858 -2.72 -6.56 46.36
CA ILE A 858 -2.76 -6.81 47.80
C ILE A 858 -2.49 -5.57 48.68
N PRO A 859 -1.27 -5.04 48.94
CA PRO A 859 -0.85 -3.71 48.43
C PRO A 859 0.71 -3.52 48.44
N ARG A 860 1.23 -2.33 48.07
CA ARG A 860 2.58 -1.85 48.46
C ARG A 860 2.49 -0.47 49.09
N LYS A 861 2.83 -0.35 50.39
CA LYS A 861 3.16 0.93 51.03
C LYS A 861 4.41 1.49 50.35
N LYS A 862 4.33 2.71 49.81
CA LYS A 862 5.48 3.51 49.37
C LYS A 862 5.92 4.33 50.60
N TRP A 863 7.24 4.42 50.80
CA TRP A 863 7.95 5.12 51.89
C TRP A 863 8.11 4.32 53.19
N ALA A 864 9.03 3.37 53.17
CA ALA A 864 9.98 3.12 54.25
C ALA A 864 11.21 2.44 53.63
N GLU A 865 12.39 2.90 54.00
CA GLU A 865 13.66 2.29 53.63
C GLU A 865 13.68 0.79 53.96
N ASN A 866 14.36 0.01 53.11
CA ASN A 866 14.81 -1.37 53.32
C ASN A 866 14.34 -2.08 54.61
N LYS A 867 13.10 -2.57 54.64
CA LYS A 867 12.67 -3.73 55.44
C LYS A 867 11.44 -4.35 54.78
N GLN A 868 11.67 -5.28 53.87
CA GLN A 868 10.63 -6.21 53.42
C GLN A 868 10.35 -7.12 54.62
N ALA A 869 9.30 -6.85 55.39
CA ALA A 869 8.92 -7.69 56.53
C ALA A 869 8.74 -9.13 56.03
N SER A 870 9.53 -10.07 56.55
CA SER A 870 9.38 -11.50 56.30
C SER A 870 8.02 -11.97 56.82
N LEU A 871 7.40 -12.95 56.16
CA LEU A 871 6.22 -13.63 56.70
C LEU A 871 6.57 -14.24 58.06
N GLN A 872 5.69 -14.05 59.05
CA GLN A 872 5.85 -14.52 60.41
C GLN A 872 4.75 -15.52 60.78
N VAL A 873 5.02 -16.35 61.78
CA VAL A 873 4.01 -17.22 62.39
C VAL A 873 2.88 -16.34 62.95
N GLY A 874 1.63 -16.69 62.66
CA GLY A 874 0.43 -15.91 63.01
C GLY A 874 -0.12 -15.02 61.89
N ASP A 875 0.62 -14.82 60.79
CA ASP A 875 0.14 -13.98 59.68
C ASP A 875 -1.04 -14.65 58.94
N LEU A 876 -2.13 -13.89 58.72
CA LEU A 876 -3.23 -14.30 57.86
C LEU A 876 -2.80 -14.16 56.37
N VAL A 877 -3.09 -15.17 55.56
CA VAL A 877 -2.61 -15.25 54.16
C VAL A 877 -3.66 -15.78 53.18
N PHE A 878 -3.60 -15.30 51.93
CA PHE A 878 -4.26 -15.95 50.79
C PHE A 878 -3.34 -17.01 50.17
N ILE A 879 -3.92 -18.15 49.81
CA ILE A 879 -3.22 -19.21 49.08
C ILE A 879 -3.46 -18.99 47.58
N VAL A 880 -2.39 -18.72 46.83
CA VAL A 880 -2.44 -18.57 45.38
C VAL A 880 -2.30 -19.96 44.76
N ASP A 881 -3.45 -20.60 44.49
CA ASP A 881 -3.51 -21.89 43.81
C ASP A 881 -4.15 -21.75 42.41
N PRO A 882 -3.38 -21.91 41.32
CA PRO A 882 -3.92 -21.85 39.96
C PRO A 882 -4.88 -23.00 39.61
N ASN A 883 -4.91 -24.07 40.42
CA ASN A 883 -5.83 -25.19 40.27
C ASN A 883 -7.09 -25.06 41.13
N ALA A 884 -7.24 -23.96 41.88
CA ALA A 884 -8.44 -23.72 42.68
C ALA A 884 -9.68 -23.56 41.78
N PRO A 885 -10.85 -24.10 42.20
CA PRO A 885 -12.10 -23.90 41.48
C PRO A 885 -12.43 -22.40 41.30
N ARG A 886 -13.13 -22.05 40.23
CA ARG A 886 -13.50 -20.64 39.93
C ARG A 886 -14.26 -20.02 41.11
N ASN A 887 -13.96 -18.75 41.41
CA ASN A 887 -14.58 -17.96 42.48
C ASN A 887 -14.31 -18.48 43.91
N VAL A 888 -13.35 -19.39 44.10
CA VAL A 888 -12.93 -19.87 45.42
C VAL A 888 -11.65 -19.17 45.86
N TRP A 889 -11.66 -18.59 47.05
CA TRP A 889 -10.55 -17.82 47.63
C TRP A 889 -10.04 -18.49 48.91
N PRO A 890 -9.14 -19.49 48.84
CA PRO A 890 -8.66 -20.20 50.01
C PRO A 890 -7.78 -19.31 50.91
N ARG A 891 -8.14 -19.25 52.20
CA ARG A 891 -7.49 -18.44 53.23
C ARG A 891 -6.90 -19.35 54.31
N GLY A 892 -5.83 -18.90 54.96
CA GLY A 892 -5.26 -19.61 56.10
C GLY A 892 -4.32 -18.76 56.93
N ILE A 893 -3.85 -19.29 58.06
CA ILE A 893 -2.94 -18.64 59.01
C ILE A 893 -1.59 -19.37 58.98
N ILE A 894 -0.46 -18.65 58.98
CA ILE A 894 0.86 -19.28 59.03
C ILE A 894 1.10 -19.91 60.42
N GLU A 895 1.28 -21.23 60.48
CA GLU A 895 1.66 -21.97 61.69
C GLU A 895 3.18 -22.02 61.89
N GLU A 896 3.96 -22.21 60.80
CA GLU A 896 5.42 -22.32 60.87
C GLU A 896 6.11 -21.69 59.65
N VAL A 897 7.34 -21.19 59.85
CA VAL A 897 8.17 -20.58 58.80
C VAL A 897 9.52 -21.29 58.67
N PHE A 898 9.98 -21.54 57.44
CA PHE A 898 11.24 -22.22 57.16
C PHE A 898 12.21 -21.27 56.41
N PRO A 899 13.21 -20.69 57.11
CA PRO A 899 14.23 -19.84 56.50
C PRO A 899 15.33 -20.63 55.77
N GLY A 900 15.88 -20.05 54.71
CA GLY A 900 17.06 -20.57 54.00
C GLY A 900 18.38 -20.20 54.69
N LYS A 901 19.51 -20.70 54.15
CA LYS A 901 20.88 -20.43 54.67
C LYS A 901 21.26 -18.93 54.70
N ASP A 902 20.53 -18.09 53.97
CA ASP A 902 20.67 -16.63 53.91
C ASP A 902 19.71 -15.89 54.88
N GLY A 903 19.07 -16.61 55.81
CA GLY A 903 18.14 -16.05 56.80
C GLY A 903 16.76 -15.65 56.25
N ARG A 904 16.47 -15.90 54.96
CA ARG A 904 15.20 -15.51 54.33
C ARG A 904 14.18 -16.65 54.33
N VAL A 905 12.96 -16.39 54.79
CA VAL A 905 11.84 -17.36 54.75
C VAL A 905 11.49 -17.70 53.30
N ARG A 906 11.55 -18.99 52.94
CA ARG A 906 11.26 -19.48 51.57
C ARG A 906 10.07 -20.44 51.51
N VAL A 907 9.76 -21.10 52.62
CA VAL A 907 8.62 -22.02 52.76
C VAL A 907 7.88 -21.70 54.05
N VAL A 908 6.55 -21.80 54.02
CA VAL A 908 5.66 -21.58 55.17
C VAL A 908 4.63 -22.72 55.27
N GLN A 909 4.24 -23.07 56.48
CA GLN A 909 3.15 -23.98 56.76
C GLN A 909 1.90 -23.16 57.11
N VAL A 910 0.80 -23.36 56.38
CA VAL A 910 -0.43 -22.56 56.48
C VAL A 910 -1.59 -23.45 56.91
N LYS A 911 -2.25 -23.12 58.00
CA LYS A 911 -3.49 -23.75 58.47
C LYS A 911 -4.70 -23.17 57.77
N THR A 912 -5.49 -24.01 57.10
CA THR A 912 -6.77 -23.67 56.49
C THR A 912 -7.91 -24.32 57.27
N GLN A 913 -9.17 -23.99 56.96
CA GLN A 913 -10.34 -24.67 57.54
C GLN A 913 -10.38 -26.19 57.25
N LEU A 914 -9.65 -26.65 56.23
CA LEU A 914 -9.61 -28.05 55.79
C LEU A 914 -8.33 -28.80 56.23
N GLY A 915 -7.43 -28.15 56.98
CA GLY A 915 -6.16 -28.73 57.46
C GLY A 915 -4.93 -27.86 57.14
N SER A 916 -3.73 -28.34 57.54
CA SER A 916 -2.46 -27.62 57.38
C SER A 916 -1.71 -28.01 56.09
N LEU A 917 -1.20 -27.01 55.36
CA LEU A 917 -0.54 -27.16 54.06
C LEU A 917 0.82 -26.46 54.04
N LYS A 918 1.89 -27.16 53.61
CA LYS A 918 3.19 -26.51 53.29
C LYS A 918 3.16 -25.87 51.91
N ARG A 919 3.53 -24.59 51.82
CA ARG A 919 3.55 -23.80 50.57
C ARG A 919 4.80 -22.91 50.51
N SER A 920 5.33 -22.71 49.30
CA SER A 920 6.39 -21.72 49.08
C SER A 920 5.85 -20.32 49.31
N VAL A 921 6.68 -19.41 49.86
CA VAL A 921 6.35 -17.99 50.05
C VAL A 921 5.88 -17.32 48.75
N ALA A 922 6.33 -17.79 47.58
CA ALA A 922 5.87 -17.28 46.28
C ALA A 922 4.39 -17.61 45.96
N ARG A 923 3.77 -18.55 46.67
CA ARG A 923 2.37 -18.98 46.49
C ARG A 923 1.46 -18.55 47.64
N VAL A 924 1.95 -17.68 48.50
CA VAL A 924 1.26 -17.24 49.73
C VAL A 924 1.41 -15.73 49.82
N ALA A 925 0.29 -15.03 50.02
CA ALA A 925 0.31 -13.58 50.12
C ALA A 925 -0.24 -13.11 51.47
N LYS A 926 0.57 -12.35 52.23
CA LYS A 926 0.18 -11.76 53.52
C LYS A 926 -1.00 -10.83 53.33
N ILE A 927 -2.06 -11.07 54.09
CA ILE A 927 -3.15 -10.11 54.26
C ILE A 927 -2.74 -9.22 55.43
N PRO A 928 -2.61 -7.89 55.23
CA PRO A 928 -2.18 -7.00 56.30
C PRO A 928 -3.30 -6.80 57.33
N LEU A 929 -3.16 -7.45 58.49
CA LEU A 929 -3.89 -7.07 59.71
C LEU A 929 -3.42 -5.66 60.09
N GLU A 930 -4.34 -4.72 60.34
CA GLU A 930 -3.97 -3.38 60.83
C GLU A 930 -3.32 -3.45 62.20
#